data_AF-A0A150Q3B1-F1
#
_entry.id   AF-A0A150Q3B1-F1
#
_cell.length_a   1.000
_cell.length_b   1.000
_cell.length_c   1.000
_cell.angle_alpha   90.00
_cell.angle_beta   90.00
_cell.angle_gamma   90.00
#
_symmetry.space_group_name_H-M   'P 1'
#
loop_
_entity.id
_entity.type
_entity.pdbx_description
1 polymer ?
#
loop_
_entity_poly.entity_id
_entity_poly.type
_entity_poly.pdbx_seq_one_letter_code
_entity_poly.pdbx_strand_id
1 'polypeptide(L)'
;MTPTVEVCATPEDEGCDGDTDCAPRPPWSRGYGGTGADEGASIASDPAGNYYVIGTFEGTIDFGAGPLTSAGGRDIFLLKLDPAGALLWSKRFGVIFDEVGRAVAVDGSGNVLLAGTHLTSETVATSFGGCGIVTPYQGEGVFVAKLDPEGNHIWSRGSVSPDAAQLERPFKQLVVDALGDAYVTFTVTGRFETTPSLAKLDAATGDILWSQPLAAAIPAHADHEQQKDEVLLAIDSAGDVVTTSASIVPVSNCPCVHQLTVQKLTTTGDVLWSRQFSPSISAPPAAGIGASAWAMAVNAADEIRRRHYEASISVFGLPHGEHVLTVTASDVTGASASAQRTVFIDAPPTVQILAPRHETVAHPTLRVATACVDDHPEDCTVRVMADIHGSSLDSVEIARGTSAVDTVVDLSAFDGKTFNLRFTVLDTWASSFLQGATVHVEGSPLLTAVDDAPGRILDFDASRILFINAETEFAVLDRATRTITRLMTVPYPYWLNASSRALLTRTGAVMEVPGVPSAGVRTAVYEWRDGALLRLAAQGRIAFVSGDYLAYSGSGTYLRNLASGTDELVLSATLDPVSFDVAESGLLTYVDGRSLYTHMAGVSTLLLRSGDEITRPVTDGLNVVFTKRVDRNVYQTLLATPSGELPLGVAPVAQPAGTDTGAYQLHGGYIAFLRGAYRSEQVWLRTPTGEQHQISFFAAASRLDDPPGRLGHDGISDAGEVMFLNPPKRYLGAPGAAPREISSQLGHARWFQGAWYVVMGNTLFRVDDGSSGTGGEGGSGGGAGGTGSFTDDGGMTSFAGNGDAVRVGSFAGASSTETGGGARIDVSSTGIGGAGSGVSTSATVGSSERPVGEPPMSGGCAVAAR
;
A
#
# COMPACT_ATOMS: atom_id res chain seq x y z
N MET A 1 3.23 46.12 -35.27
CA MET A 1 4.48 46.91 -35.23
C MET A 1 5.61 46.01 -35.70
N THR A 2 6.80 46.50 -36.06
CA THR A 2 7.92 45.61 -36.43
C THR A 2 8.41 44.84 -35.20
N PRO A 3 8.51 43.50 -35.24
CA PRO A 3 9.11 42.76 -34.14
C PRO A 3 10.60 43.09 -34.04
N THR A 4 11.08 43.28 -32.81
CA THR A 4 12.51 43.39 -32.49
C THR A 4 13.11 41.99 -32.36
N VAL A 5 14.42 41.88 -32.61
CA VAL A 5 15.18 40.64 -32.40
C VAL A 5 15.35 40.41 -30.90
N GLU A 6 15.07 39.20 -30.44
CA GLU A 6 15.32 38.76 -29.06
C GLU A 6 16.57 37.88 -28.97
N VAL A 7 17.08 37.69 -27.75
CA VAL A 7 18.41 37.12 -27.48
C VAL A 7 18.28 36.16 -26.30
N CYS A 8 18.92 34.99 -26.39
CA CYS A 8 18.87 33.87 -25.44
C CYS A 8 19.52 34.19 -24.07
N ALA A 9 18.96 35.16 -23.34
CA ALA A 9 19.44 35.67 -22.07
C ALA A 9 18.31 36.05 -21.08
N THR A 10 17.06 35.73 -21.42
CA THR A 10 15.89 35.81 -20.53
C THR A 10 15.30 34.42 -20.30
N PRO A 11 14.56 34.17 -19.19
CA PRO A 11 14.20 32.81 -18.75
C PRO A 11 12.97 32.20 -19.46
N GLU A 12 12.64 32.66 -20.66
CA GLU A 12 11.35 32.40 -21.31
C GLU A 12 11.42 31.33 -22.41
N ASP A 13 12.59 30.71 -22.58
CA ASP A 13 12.69 29.30 -22.95
C ASP A 13 12.69 28.47 -21.66
N GLU A 14 11.52 27.90 -21.32
CA GLU A 14 11.32 27.06 -20.13
C GLU A 14 11.60 25.56 -20.41
N GLY A 15 12.15 25.19 -21.58
CA GLY A 15 12.49 23.81 -21.96
C GLY A 15 13.98 23.56 -22.16
N CYS A 16 14.70 24.48 -22.81
CA CYS A 16 16.11 24.37 -23.20
C CYS A 16 16.44 23.16 -24.11
N ASP A 17 15.44 22.59 -24.79
CA ASP A 17 15.58 21.48 -25.75
C ASP A 17 16.14 21.92 -27.11
N GLY A 18 16.03 23.21 -27.43
CA GLY A 18 16.47 23.81 -28.68
C GLY A 18 15.46 23.70 -29.84
N ASP A 19 14.22 23.28 -29.59
CA ASP A 19 13.14 23.41 -30.57
C ASP A 19 12.57 24.83 -30.54
N THR A 20 12.28 25.38 -31.72
CA THR A 20 11.69 26.72 -31.87
C THR A 20 10.17 26.70 -32.01
N ASP A 21 9.58 25.54 -32.29
CA ASP A 21 8.12 25.38 -32.39
C ASP A 21 7.54 25.01 -31.01
N CYS A 22 7.47 25.99 -30.10
CA CYS A 22 6.64 25.86 -28.91
C CYS A 22 5.20 25.50 -29.32
N ALA A 23 4.77 24.26 -29.04
CA ALA A 23 3.38 23.87 -29.20
C ALA A 23 2.50 24.90 -28.48
N PRO A 24 1.51 25.52 -29.15
CA PRO A 24 0.88 26.74 -28.66
C PRO A 24 0.23 26.47 -27.30
N ARG A 25 0.74 27.15 -26.25
CA ARG A 25 0.23 27.02 -24.88
C ARG A 25 -1.30 27.10 -24.92
N PRO A 26 -2.04 26.15 -24.31
CA PRO A 26 -3.49 26.19 -24.34
C PRO A 26 -3.96 27.55 -23.82
N PRO A 27 -4.90 28.22 -24.49
CA PRO A 27 -5.22 29.64 -24.23
C PRO A 27 -5.71 29.88 -22.80
N TRP A 28 -6.14 28.81 -22.12
CA TRP A 28 -6.37 28.72 -20.69
C TRP A 28 -6.29 27.24 -20.26
N SER A 29 -6.11 27.02 -18.96
CA SER A 29 -6.31 25.71 -18.31
C SER A 29 -6.86 25.94 -16.91
N ARG A 30 -7.81 25.11 -16.45
CA ARG A 30 -8.38 25.21 -15.09
C ARG A 30 -8.54 23.82 -14.48
N GLY A 31 -8.13 23.68 -13.23
CA GLY A 31 -8.40 22.51 -12.41
C GLY A 31 -9.58 22.78 -11.47
N TYR A 32 -10.39 21.75 -11.26
CA TYR A 32 -11.52 21.75 -10.33
C TYR A 32 -11.50 20.43 -9.55
N GLY A 33 -11.85 20.48 -8.26
CA GLY A 33 -11.91 19.29 -7.41
C GLY A 33 -12.44 19.62 -6.02
N GLY A 34 -13.07 18.65 -5.39
CA GLY A 34 -13.54 18.69 -4.01
C GLY A 34 -12.64 17.88 -3.06
N THR A 35 -13.24 17.34 -2.01
CA THR A 35 -12.58 16.41 -1.07
C THR A 35 -13.05 14.95 -1.24
N GLY A 36 -13.86 14.68 -2.27
CA GLY A 36 -14.40 13.35 -2.60
C GLY A 36 -13.82 12.81 -3.91
N ALA A 37 -14.59 11.95 -4.59
CA ALA A 37 -14.26 11.46 -5.93
C ALA A 37 -14.90 12.34 -7.01
N ASP A 38 -14.08 12.91 -7.88
CA ASP A 38 -14.51 13.77 -9.00
C ASP A 38 -14.08 13.16 -10.35
N GLU A 39 -14.98 13.09 -11.33
CA GLU A 39 -14.74 12.57 -12.68
C GLU A 39 -15.34 13.52 -13.73
N GLY A 40 -14.52 14.12 -14.60
CA GLY A 40 -14.98 14.83 -15.80
C GLY A 40 -15.18 13.83 -16.94
N ALA A 41 -16.41 13.72 -17.47
CA ALA A 41 -16.77 12.62 -18.37
C ALA A 41 -16.87 13.02 -19.84
N SER A 42 -17.37 14.22 -20.15
CA SER A 42 -17.58 14.66 -21.54
C SER A 42 -17.62 16.19 -21.67
N ILE A 43 -17.29 16.70 -22.86
CA ILE A 43 -17.26 18.12 -23.21
C ILE A 43 -17.85 18.36 -24.60
N ALA A 44 -18.65 19.41 -24.75
CA ALA A 44 -19.19 19.89 -26.01
C ALA A 44 -19.07 21.43 -26.12
N SER A 45 -19.30 22.01 -27.29
CA SER A 45 -19.28 23.47 -27.51
C SER A 45 -20.50 23.96 -28.28
N ASP A 46 -21.07 25.12 -27.89
CA ASP A 46 -22.15 25.76 -28.65
C ASP A 46 -21.62 26.60 -29.85
N PRO A 47 -22.49 27.04 -30.78
CA PRO A 47 -22.09 27.87 -31.91
C PRO A 47 -21.51 29.25 -31.58
N ALA A 48 -21.54 29.68 -30.30
CA ALA A 48 -20.87 30.89 -29.82
C ALA A 48 -19.49 30.59 -29.19
N GLY A 49 -19.07 29.32 -29.13
CA GLY A 49 -17.80 28.87 -28.60
C GLY A 49 -17.77 28.66 -27.08
N ASN A 50 -18.93 28.68 -26.39
CA ASN A 50 -18.98 28.33 -24.97
C ASN A 50 -18.85 26.81 -24.82
N TYR A 51 -18.08 26.37 -23.83
CA TYR A 51 -17.85 24.95 -23.55
C TYR A 51 -18.81 24.46 -22.45
N TYR A 52 -19.35 23.25 -22.63
CA TYR A 52 -20.23 22.60 -21.67
C TYR A 52 -19.53 21.33 -21.21
N VAL A 53 -19.26 21.23 -19.90
CA VAL A 53 -18.53 20.10 -19.30
C VAL A 53 -19.48 19.36 -18.37
N ILE A 54 -19.67 18.07 -18.60
CA ILE A 54 -20.44 17.18 -17.73
C ILE A 54 -19.52 16.20 -17.02
N GLY A 55 -19.86 15.89 -15.79
CA GLY A 55 -19.15 14.90 -14.99
C GLY A 55 -19.90 14.58 -13.71
N THR A 56 -19.19 14.00 -12.77
CA THR A 56 -19.72 13.47 -11.51
C THR A 56 -18.81 13.89 -10.35
N PHE A 57 -19.37 14.20 -9.19
CA PHE A 57 -18.61 14.62 -7.99
C PHE A 57 -19.22 14.06 -6.70
N GLU A 58 -18.42 13.98 -5.63
CA GLU A 58 -18.83 13.49 -4.32
C GLU A 58 -18.46 14.51 -3.22
N GLY A 59 -19.37 14.79 -2.29
CA GLY A 59 -19.11 15.74 -1.21
C GLY A 59 -19.37 17.19 -1.64
N THR A 60 -18.36 18.05 -1.71
CA THR A 60 -18.52 19.48 -2.08
C THR A 60 -17.38 19.98 -2.96
N ILE A 61 -17.74 20.71 -4.03
CA ILE A 61 -16.85 21.28 -5.04
C ILE A 61 -17.28 22.72 -5.34
N ASP A 62 -16.33 23.61 -5.69
CA ASP A 62 -16.63 24.96 -6.17
C ASP A 62 -15.93 25.18 -7.52
N PHE A 63 -16.72 25.53 -8.54
CA PHE A 63 -16.25 25.77 -9.90
C PHE A 63 -15.91 27.27 -10.17
N GLY A 64 -16.03 28.12 -9.15
CA GLY A 64 -15.87 29.58 -9.23
C GLY A 64 -17.18 30.37 -9.15
N ALA A 65 -18.29 29.72 -8.76
CA ALA A 65 -19.61 30.35 -8.58
C ALA A 65 -20.22 30.08 -7.18
N GLY A 66 -19.48 29.45 -6.27
CA GLY A 66 -19.95 29.01 -4.96
C GLY A 66 -20.09 27.48 -4.89
N PRO A 67 -20.14 26.92 -3.67
CA PRO A 67 -20.10 25.48 -3.45
C PRO A 67 -21.36 24.77 -3.95
N LEU A 68 -21.16 23.71 -4.72
CA LEU A 68 -22.14 22.67 -4.98
C LEU A 68 -21.83 21.47 -4.07
N THR A 69 -22.83 21.01 -3.33
CA THR A 69 -22.74 19.84 -2.43
C THR A 69 -23.64 18.73 -2.96
N SER A 70 -23.14 17.49 -3.04
CA SER A 70 -23.91 16.33 -3.50
C SER A 70 -25.08 16.01 -2.56
N ALA A 71 -26.17 15.44 -3.08
CA ALA A 71 -27.41 15.26 -2.31
C ALA A 71 -27.43 13.97 -1.46
N GLY A 72 -26.44 13.09 -1.65
CA GLY A 72 -26.15 11.98 -0.74
C GLY A 72 -24.92 11.19 -1.17
N GLY A 73 -25.02 10.51 -2.32
CA GLY A 73 -23.90 9.83 -2.96
C GLY A 73 -23.16 10.77 -3.91
N ARG A 74 -22.90 10.26 -5.11
CA ARG A 74 -22.34 11.00 -6.23
C ARG A 74 -23.42 11.72 -7.02
N ASP A 75 -23.14 12.96 -7.40
CA ASP A 75 -24.06 13.81 -8.16
C ASP A 75 -23.45 14.21 -9.52
N ILE A 76 -24.31 14.41 -10.52
CA ILE A 76 -23.92 15.03 -11.79
C ILE A 76 -23.60 16.50 -11.56
N PHE A 77 -22.47 16.97 -12.10
CA PHE A 77 -22.25 18.39 -12.36
C PHE A 77 -22.39 18.69 -13.86
N LEU A 78 -22.87 19.90 -14.18
CA LEU A 78 -22.83 20.47 -15.51
C LEU A 78 -22.31 21.91 -15.43
N LEU A 79 -21.23 22.21 -16.14
CA LEU A 79 -20.65 23.55 -16.27
C LEU A 79 -20.97 24.14 -17.64
N LYS A 80 -21.11 25.47 -17.71
CA LYS A 80 -20.96 26.26 -18.93
C LYS A 80 -19.80 27.23 -18.74
N LEU A 81 -18.79 27.17 -19.59
CA LEU A 81 -17.61 28.03 -19.61
C LEU A 81 -17.64 28.91 -20.87
N ASP A 82 -17.10 30.13 -20.80
CA ASP A 82 -16.87 30.97 -21.98
C ASP A 82 -15.65 30.47 -22.81
N PRO A 83 -15.37 31.05 -24.00
CA PRO A 83 -14.21 30.66 -24.82
C PRO A 83 -12.84 30.81 -24.13
N ALA A 84 -12.75 31.59 -23.03
CA ALA A 84 -11.57 31.78 -22.18
C ALA A 84 -11.61 30.91 -20.89
N GLY A 85 -12.50 29.92 -20.86
CA GLY A 85 -12.67 28.97 -19.76
C GLY A 85 -13.30 29.57 -18.50
N ALA A 86 -13.79 30.80 -18.52
CA ALA A 86 -14.43 31.41 -17.35
C ALA A 86 -15.83 30.82 -17.15
N LEU A 87 -16.12 30.40 -15.91
CA LEU A 87 -17.43 29.84 -15.57
C LEU A 87 -18.54 30.88 -15.77
N LEU A 88 -19.49 30.56 -16.64
CA LEU A 88 -20.72 31.33 -16.86
C LEU A 88 -21.83 30.85 -15.91
N TRP A 89 -21.98 29.53 -15.75
CA TRP A 89 -22.81 28.92 -14.71
C TRP A 89 -22.41 27.46 -14.42
N SER A 90 -22.80 26.96 -13.25
CA SER A 90 -22.70 25.54 -12.87
C SER A 90 -24.03 25.04 -12.29
N LYS A 91 -24.39 23.78 -12.58
CA LYS A 91 -25.60 23.09 -12.09
C LYS A 91 -25.21 21.76 -11.43
N ARG A 92 -26.04 21.30 -10.49
CA ARG A 92 -25.99 19.98 -9.85
C ARG A 92 -27.29 19.24 -10.15
N PHE A 93 -27.21 17.95 -10.49
CA PHE A 93 -28.36 17.05 -10.59
C PHE A 93 -28.07 15.75 -9.85
N GLY A 94 -28.91 15.42 -8.86
CA GLY A 94 -28.74 14.21 -8.05
C GLY A 94 -29.64 14.17 -6.82
N VAL A 95 -29.81 12.98 -6.24
CA VAL A 95 -30.64 12.67 -5.06
C VAL A 95 -29.79 12.02 -3.95
N ILE A 96 -30.39 11.21 -3.07
CA ILE A 96 -29.65 10.54 -1.98
C ILE A 96 -28.84 9.30 -2.42
N PHE A 97 -28.78 9.02 -3.72
CA PHE A 97 -28.13 7.86 -4.34
C PHE A 97 -27.01 8.34 -5.28
N ASP A 98 -26.52 7.47 -6.17
CA ASP A 98 -25.53 7.84 -7.18
C ASP A 98 -26.21 8.21 -8.52
N GLU A 99 -25.85 9.38 -9.03
CA GLU A 99 -26.12 9.90 -10.36
C GLU A 99 -24.80 10.15 -11.09
N VAL A 100 -24.63 9.58 -12.29
CA VAL A 100 -23.36 9.65 -13.04
C VAL A 100 -23.57 10.28 -14.41
N GLY A 101 -22.96 11.44 -14.63
CA GLY A 101 -22.94 12.12 -15.92
C GLY A 101 -21.96 11.45 -16.87
N ARG A 102 -22.38 11.12 -18.10
CA ARG A 102 -21.55 10.39 -19.08
C ARG A 102 -21.31 11.11 -20.39
N ALA A 103 -22.32 11.76 -20.96
CA ALA A 103 -22.20 12.43 -22.25
C ALA A 103 -22.98 13.75 -22.30
N VAL A 104 -22.46 14.73 -23.04
CA VAL A 104 -23.11 16.02 -23.32
C VAL A 104 -23.00 16.35 -24.81
N ALA A 105 -24.06 16.93 -25.37
CA ALA A 105 -24.11 17.49 -26.72
C ALA A 105 -24.85 18.83 -26.69
N VAL A 106 -24.66 19.66 -27.71
CA VAL A 106 -25.35 20.96 -27.82
C VAL A 106 -25.88 21.14 -29.23
N ASP A 107 -27.15 21.53 -29.37
CA ASP A 107 -27.78 21.74 -30.68
C ASP A 107 -27.48 23.13 -31.27
N GLY A 108 -27.86 23.34 -32.54
CA GLY A 108 -27.63 24.60 -33.25
C GLY A 108 -28.33 25.82 -32.66
N SER A 109 -29.21 25.65 -31.67
CA SER A 109 -29.84 26.74 -30.89
C SER A 109 -29.19 26.95 -29.52
N GLY A 110 -28.18 26.16 -29.15
CA GLY A 110 -27.52 26.21 -27.85
C GLY A 110 -28.20 25.37 -26.76
N ASN A 111 -29.22 24.56 -27.08
CA ASN A 111 -29.84 23.69 -26.08
C ASN A 111 -28.90 22.54 -25.74
N VAL A 112 -28.74 22.25 -24.45
CA VAL A 112 -27.83 21.22 -23.94
C VAL A 112 -28.58 19.91 -23.81
N LEU A 113 -28.11 18.85 -24.46
CA LEU A 113 -28.56 17.49 -24.21
C LEU A 113 -27.52 16.77 -23.35
N LEU A 114 -27.99 16.01 -22.37
CA LEU A 114 -27.15 15.27 -21.44
C LEU A 114 -27.68 13.85 -21.20
N ALA A 115 -26.76 12.90 -21.04
CA ALA A 115 -27.05 11.50 -20.82
C ALA A 115 -26.10 10.87 -19.78
N GLY A 116 -26.58 9.83 -19.11
CA GLY A 116 -25.88 9.19 -18.00
C GLY A 116 -26.75 8.15 -17.30
N THR A 117 -26.39 7.83 -16.05
CA THR A 117 -27.13 6.90 -15.19
C THR A 117 -27.59 7.52 -13.89
N HIS A 118 -28.68 6.98 -13.36
CA HIS A 118 -29.28 7.38 -12.09
C HIS A 118 -29.77 6.16 -11.30
N LEU A 119 -29.71 6.24 -9.97
CA LEU A 119 -30.26 5.23 -9.07
C LEU A 119 -31.46 5.85 -8.32
N THR A 120 -32.60 5.16 -8.34
CA THR A 120 -33.85 5.68 -7.77
C THR A 120 -34.62 4.63 -6.98
N SER A 121 -35.70 5.06 -6.34
CA SER A 121 -36.66 4.17 -5.67
C SER A 121 -38.09 4.59 -5.99
N GLU A 122 -39.07 3.79 -5.59
CA GLU A 122 -40.50 4.14 -5.66
C GLU A 122 -40.86 5.46 -4.94
N THR A 123 -39.97 6.00 -4.09
CA THR A 123 -40.18 7.21 -3.29
C THR A 123 -39.17 8.33 -3.54
N VAL A 124 -38.12 8.10 -4.35
CA VAL A 124 -37.06 9.08 -4.64
C VAL A 124 -36.76 9.03 -6.14
N ALA A 125 -37.00 10.15 -6.82
CA ALA A 125 -36.91 10.27 -8.28
C ALA A 125 -35.93 11.38 -8.69
N THR A 126 -35.05 11.08 -9.64
CA THR A 126 -34.04 12.03 -10.18
C THR A 126 -34.73 13.10 -11.02
N SER A 127 -34.40 14.38 -10.83
CA SER A 127 -34.98 15.47 -11.62
C SER A 127 -33.93 16.45 -12.14
N PHE A 128 -34.11 16.83 -13.40
CA PHE A 128 -33.34 17.86 -14.10
C PHE A 128 -34.03 19.24 -14.08
N GLY A 129 -35.09 19.40 -13.27
CA GLY A 129 -35.91 20.61 -13.14
C GLY A 129 -37.40 20.41 -13.47
N GLY A 130 -37.76 19.30 -14.10
CA GLY A 130 -39.15 18.90 -14.37
C GLY A 130 -39.63 17.72 -13.52
N CYS A 131 -40.57 16.94 -14.06
CA CYS A 131 -41.04 15.70 -13.43
C CYS A 131 -39.88 14.74 -13.16
N GLY A 132 -39.89 14.12 -11.97
CA GLY A 132 -38.88 13.14 -11.58
C GLY A 132 -38.95 11.86 -12.41
N ILE A 133 -37.79 11.33 -12.76
CA ILE A 133 -37.59 10.05 -13.44
C ILE A 133 -37.38 8.96 -12.38
N VAL A 134 -37.99 7.79 -12.57
CA VAL A 134 -37.77 6.60 -11.74
C VAL A 134 -37.41 5.41 -12.63
N THR A 135 -36.55 4.54 -12.12
CA THR A 135 -36.17 3.28 -12.75
C THR A 135 -37.24 2.22 -12.46
N PRO A 136 -37.70 1.43 -13.46
CA PRO A 136 -38.60 0.30 -13.22
C PRO A 136 -37.91 -0.90 -12.56
N TYR A 137 -36.60 -0.79 -12.25
CA TYR A 137 -35.76 -1.85 -11.71
C TYR A 137 -35.04 -1.44 -10.41
N GLN A 138 -34.81 -2.45 -9.58
CA GLN A 138 -33.91 -2.40 -8.42
C GLN A 138 -32.45 -2.33 -8.91
N GLY A 139 -32.01 -1.15 -9.34
CA GLY A 139 -30.65 -0.95 -9.87
C GLY A 139 -30.47 0.40 -10.56
N GLU A 140 -29.29 0.55 -11.14
CA GLU A 140 -28.90 1.66 -12.03
C GLU A 140 -29.75 1.64 -13.32
N GLY A 141 -30.26 2.79 -13.75
CA GLY A 141 -30.95 2.96 -15.03
C GLY A 141 -30.48 4.23 -15.75
N VAL A 142 -30.74 4.32 -17.06
CA VAL A 142 -30.24 5.41 -17.91
C VAL A 142 -31.20 6.59 -17.97
N PHE A 143 -30.66 7.79 -18.19
CA PHE A 143 -31.46 8.96 -18.55
C PHE A 143 -30.95 9.65 -19.80
N VAL A 144 -31.85 10.41 -20.44
CA VAL A 144 -31.51 11.50 -21.37
C VAL A 144 -32.37 12.71 -21.00
N ALA A 145 -31.78 13.90 -20.95
CA ALA A 145 -32.49 15.15 -20.74
C ALA A 145 -32.01 16.26 -21.68
N LYS A 146 -32.90 17.19 -21.99
CA LYS A 146 -32.62 18.41 -22.76
C LYS A 146 -32.91 19.64 -21.90
N LEU A 147 -31.97 20.57 -21.89
CA LEU A 147 -32.00 21.85 -21.19
C LEU A 147 -31.86 23.01 -22.18
N ASP A 148 -32.30 24.20 -21.80
CA ASP A 148 -32.04 25.44 -22.53
C ASP A 148 -30.58 25.94 -22.32
N PRO A 149 -30.11 27.00 -23.03
CA PRO A 149 -28.75 27.53 -22.89
C PRO A 149 -28.42 28.13 -21.49
N GLU A 150 -29.44 28.33 -20.66
CA GLU A 150 -29.37 28.81 -19.27
C GLU A 150 -29.43 27.63 -18.27
N GLY A 151 -29.55 26.39 -18.76
CA GLY A 151 -29.59 25.16 -17.98
C GLY A 151 -30.90 24.94 -17.23
N ASN A 152 -32.03 25.35 -17.79
CA ASN A 152 -33.39 25.04 -17.30
C ASN A 152 -33.98 23.85 -18.08
N HIS A 153 -34.89 23.11 -17.47
CA HIS A 153 -35.47 21.89 -18.05
C HIS A 153 -36.37 22.15 -19.27
N ILE A 154 -36.19 21.37 -20.34
CA ILE A 154 -37.12 21.30 -21.48
C ILE A 154 -37.84 19.95 -21.46
N TRP A 155 -37.09 18.83 -21.49
CA TRP A 155 -37.65 17.48 -21.38
C TRP A 155 -36.64 16.48 -20.80
N SER A 156 -37.13 15.32 -20.34
CA SER A 156 -36.28 14.18 -19.94
C SER A 156 -36.98 12.83 -20.13
N ARG A 157 -36.20 11.74 -20.20
CA ARG A 157 -36.63 10.34 -20.31
C ARG A 157 -35.71 9.43 -19.47
N GLY A 158 -36.25 8.31 -18.98
CA GLY A 158 -35.56 7.29 -18.16
C GLY A 158 -35.36 5.94 -18.85
N SER A 159 -35.43 5.92 -20.18
CA SER A 159 -35.18 4.78 -21.07
C SER A 159 -35.06 5.32 -22.49
N VAL A 160 -34.24 4.67 -23.31
CA VAL A 160 -34.09 4.91 -24.75
C VAL A 160 -34.45 3.67 -25.58
N SER A 161 -35.07 2.67 -24.95
CA SER A 161 -35.56 1.43 -25.55
C SER A 161 -37.09 1.38 -25.61
N PRO A 162 -37.71 0.90 -26.71
CA PRO A 162 -39.12 0.52 -26.71
C PRO A 162 -39.39 -0.64 -25.75
N ASP A 163 -38.43 -1.57 -25.64
CA ASP A 163 -38.47 -2.68 -24.70
C ASP A 163 -37.78 -2.27 -23.38
N ALA A 164 -38.46 -1.42 -22.59
CA ALA A 164 -38.06 -1.04 -21.23
C ALA A 164 -38.15 -2.21 -20.20
N ALA A 165 -38.01 -3.44 -20.70
CA ALA A 165 -38.15 -4.72 -20.00
C ALA A 165 -36.80 -5.32 -19.54
N GLN A 166 -35.69 -4.63 -19.80
CA GLN A 166 -34.31 -5.10 -19.63
C GLN A 166 -33.44 -4.04 -18.93
N LEU A 167 -32.22 -4.40 -18.52
CA LEU A 167 -31.27 -3.43 -17.96
C LEU A 167 -30.54 -2.68 -19.09
N GLU A 168 -30.87 -1.41 -19.27
CA GLU A 168 -30.11 -0.46 -20.09
C GLU A 168 -28.88 0.02 -19.31
N ARG A 169 -27.70 0.08 -19.96
CA ARG A 169 -26.48 0.72 -19.44
C ARG A 169 -26.11 1.96 -20.27
N PRO A 170 -25.38 2.94 -19.70
CA PRO A 170 -25.11 4.23 -20.34
C PRO A 170 -23.87 4.20 -21.24
N PHE A 171 -23.77 5.19 -22.12
CA PHE A 171 -22.77 5.24 -23.18
C PHE A 171 -21.88 6.47 -23.11
N LYS A 172 -20.69 6.34 -23.73
CA LYS A 172 -19.71 7.43 -23.86
C LYS A 172 -20.19 8.57 -24.75
N GLN A 173 -21.13 8.35 -25.68
CA GLN A 173 -21.42 9.30 -26.75
C GLN A 173 -22.92 9.55 -26.97
N LEU A 174 -23.19 10.84 -27.16
CA LEU A 174 -24.46 11.49 -27.45
C LEU A 174 -24.12 12.55 -28.50
N VAL A 175 -24.90 12.62 -29.58
CA VAL A 175 -24.75 13.69 -30.60
C VAL A 175 -26.13 14.20 -31.02
N VAL A 176 -26.16 15.29 -31.77
CA VAL A 176 -27.39 15.90 -32.30
C VAL A 176 -27.22 16.25 -33.78
N ASP A 177 -28.29 16.11 -34.56
CA ASP A 177 -28.31 16.57 -35.96
C ASP A 177 -28.72 18.05 -36.09
N ALA A 178 -28.80 18.51 -37.34
CA ALA A 178 -29.18 19.89 -37.66
C ALA A 178 -30.65 20.24 -37.35
N LEU A 179 -31.49 19.27 -36.99
CA LEU A 179 -32.85 19.48 -36.48
C LEU A 179 -32.87 19.57 -34.94
N GLY A 180 -31.76 19.21 -34.28
CA GLY A 180 -31.65 19.14 -32.82
C GLY A 180 -32.18 17.84 -32.23
N ASP A 181 -32.44 16.83 -33.07
CA ASP A 181 -32.81 15.48 -32.65
C ASP A 181 -31.60 14.76 -32.04
N ALA A 182 -31.81 13.98 -30.99
CA ALA A 182 -30.73 13.31 -30.28
C ALA A 182 -30.43 11.93 -30.86
N TYR A 183 -29.15 11.58 -30.98
CA TYR A 183 -28.70 10.22 -31.26
C TYR A 183 -27.92 9.70 -30.06
N VAL A 184 -28.33 8.55 -29.54
CA VAL A 184 -27.85 8.01 -28.26
C VAL A 184 -27.46 6.55 -28.45
N THR A 185 -26.20 6.21 -28.15
CA THR A 185 -25.76 4.81 -28.15
C THR A 185 -26.20 4.09 -26.88
N PHE A 186 -26.55 2.81 -27.08
CA PHE A 186 -27.16 1.82 -26.21
C PHE A 186 -26.34 0.55 -25.91
N THR A 187 -26.58 -0.11 -24.77
CA THR A 187 -26.50 -1.58 -24.67
C THR A 187 -27.69 -2.07 -23.86
N VAL A 188 -28.45 -2.97 -24.47
CA VAL A 188 -29.51 -3.73 -23.80
C VAL A 188 -28.86 -4.97 -23.17
N THR A 189 -28.93 -5.09 -21.84
CA THR A 189 -28.37 -6.22 -21.09
C THR A 189 -29.47 -7.21 -20.77
N GLY A 190 -29.44 -8.35 -21.45
CA GLY A 190 -30.26 -9.52 -21.15
C GLY A 190 -29.59 -10.46 -20.14
N ARG A 191 -30.26 -11.58 -19.84
CA ARG A 191 -29.80 -12.52 -18.78
C ARG A 191 -28.46 -13.21 -19.06
N PHE A 192 -28.09 -13.36 -20.33
CA PHE A 192 -26.88 -14.05 -20.77
C PHE A 192 -26.22 -13.39 -21.99
N GLU A 193 -26.69 -12.20 -22.40
CA GLU A 193 -26.32 -11.56 -23.67
C GLU A 193 -26.37 -10.03 -23.54
N THR A 194 -25.45 -9.31 -24.17
CA THR A 194 -25.44 -7.85 -24.33
C THR A 194 -25.58 -7.47 -25.80
N THR A 195 -26.44 -6.50 -26.11
CA THR A 195 -26.65 -6.03 -27.50
C THR A 195 -26.40 -4.53 -27.60
N PRO A 196 -25.35 -4.08 -28.33
CA PRO A 196 -25.13 -2.66 -28.57
C PRO A 196 -26.16 -2.11 -29.57
N SER A 197 -26.68 -0.93 -29.29
CA SER A 197 -27.84 -0.32 -29.96
C SER A 197 -27.67 1.18 -30.22
N LEU A 198 -28.56 1.74 -31.03
CA LEU A 198 -28.70 3.17 -31.30
C LEU A 198 -30.18 3.55 -31.27
N ALA A 199 -30.51 4.66 -30.59
CA ALA A 199 -31.81 5.32 -30.70
C ALA A 199 -31.66 6.72 -31.29
N LYS A 200 -32.67 7.15 -32.04
CA LYS A 200 -32.94 8.55 -32.39
C LYS A 200 -34.12 9.05 -31.55
N LEU A 201 -33.97 10.20 -30.88
CA LEU A 201 -35.00 10.85 -30.08
C LEU A 201 -35.41 12.21 -30.68
N ASP A 202 -36.69 12.54 -30.60
CA ASP A 202 -37.27 13.80 -31.08
C ASP A 202 -36.70 15.03 -30.33
N ALA A 203 -36.30 16.05 -31.09
CA ALA A 203 -35.69 17.29 -30.60
C ALA A 203 -36.53 18.04 -29.55
N ALA A 204 -37.86 17.97 -29.65
CA ALA A 204 -38.83 18.80 -28.93
C ALA A 204 -39.54 18.05 -27.81
N THR A 205 -39.82 16.75 -27.96
CA THR A 205 -40.46 15.94 -26.92
C THR A 205 -39.47 15.03 -26.19
N GLY A 206 -38.43 14.52 -26.86
CA GLY A 206 -37.57 13.44 -26.39
C GLY A 206 -38.11 12.03 -26.60
N ASP A 207 -39.18 11.83 -27.39
CA ASP A 207 -39.71 10.50 -27.70
C ASP A 207 -38.85 9.75 -28.71
N ILE A 208 -38.81 8.43 -28.63
CA ILE A 208 -38.04 7.56 -29.54
C ILE A 208 -38.67 7.60 -30.93
N LEU A 209 -37.97 8.21 -31.90
CA LEU A 209 -38.35 8.22 -33.31
C LEU A 209 -38.06 6.86 -33.97
N TRP A 210 -36.91 6.27 -33.65
CA TRP A 210 -36.56 4.88 -33.97
C TRP A 210 -35.43 4.37 -33.07
N SER A 211 -35.29 3.05 -32.96
CA SER A 211 -34.18 2.39 -32.26
C SER A 211 -33.84 1.05 -32.91
N GLN A 212 -32.56 0.68 -32.97
CA GLN A 212 -32.12 -0.59 -33.56
C GLN A 212 -30.78 -1.09 -32.97
N PRO A 213 -30.51 -2.41 -33.01
CA PRO A 213 -29.20 -2.97 -32.67
C PRO A 213 -28.15 -2.65 -33.75
N LEU A 214 -26.92 -2.36 -33.33
CA LEU A 214 -25.77 -2.07 -34.21
C LEU A 214 -24.88 -3.30 -34.49
N ALA A 215 -25.04 -4.37 -33.70
CA ALA A 215 -24.36 -5.65 -33.89
C ALA A 215 -25.27 -6.81 -33.43
N ALA A 216 -24.83 -8.05 -33.68
CA ALA A 216 -25.44 -9.22 -33.07
C ALA A 216 -25.17 -9.25 -31.55
N ALA A 217 -26.06 -9.90 -30.80
CA ALA A 217 -25.93 -10.07 -29.36
C ALA A 217 -24.63 -10.81 -28.98
N ILE A 218 -23.92 -10.30 -27.98
CA ILE A 218 -22.64 -10.81 -27.49
C ILE A 218 -22.91 -11.67 -26.25
N PRO A 219 -22.48 -12.95 -26.19
CA PRO A 219 -22.67 -13.80 -25.01
C PRO A 219 -21.92 -13.27 -23.78
N ALA A 220 -22.59 -13.28 -22.63
CA ALA A 220 -22.00 -12.83 -21.36
C ALA A 220 -20.83 -13.73 -20.93
N HIS A 221 -19.66 -13.12 -20.78
CA HIS A 221 -18.42 -13.76 -20.33
C HIS A 221 -18.01 -13.19 -18.97
N ALA A 222 -17.26 -13.96 -18.17
CA ALA A 222 -16.99 -13.60 -16.76
C ALA A 222 -16.23 -12.26 -16.57
N ASP A 223 -15.51 -11.81 -17.59
CA ASP A 223 -14.50 -10.74 -17.53
C ASP A 223 -15.08 -9.33 -17.80
N HIS A 224 -16.26 -9.06 -17.21
CA HIS A 224 -17.15 -7.93 -17.51
C HIS A 224 -16.59 -6.50 -17.29
N GLU A 225 -15.37 -6.32 -16.77
CA GLU A 225 -14.76 -5.00 -16.53
C GLU A 225 -13.78 -4.53 -17.61
N GLN A 226 -13.13 -5.45 -18.34
CA GLN A 226 -12.15 -5.09 -19.38
C GLN A 226 -12.76 -5.00 -20.79
N GLN A 227 -13.89 -5.66 -21.03
CA GLN A 227 -14.57 -5.68 -22.33
C GLN A 227 -15.57 -4.53 -22.46
N LYS A 228 -15.06 -3.30 -22.60
CA LYS A 228 -15.89 -2.12 -22.88
C LYS A 228 -16.22 -2.07 -24.38
N ASP A 229 -17.47 -2.33 -24.73
CA ASP A 229 -17.97 -2.24 -26.11
C ASP A 229 -17.97 -0.77 -26.58
N GLU A 230 -16.89 -0.33 -27.23
CA GLU A 230 -16.71 1.05 -27.69
C GLU A 230 -17.51 1.35 -28.96
N VAL A 231 -18.81 1.54 -28.76
CA VAL A 231 -19.72 2.08 -29.78
C VAL A 231 -19.50 3.59 -29.88
N LEU A 232 -18.85 4.02 -30.96
CA LEU A 232 -18.72 5.43 -31.31
C LEU A 232 -19.82 5.87 -32.28
N LEU A 233 -20.07 7.17 -32.29
CA LEU A 233 -21.18 7.84 -32.95
C LEU A 233 -20.71 9.20 -33.50
N ALA A 234 -20.99 9.44 -34.77
CA ALA A 234 -20.79 10.74 -35.42
C ALA A 234 -21.89 10.99 -36.46
N ILE A 235 -22.04 12.26 -36.86
CA ILE A 235 -22.95 12.67 -37.94
C ILE A 235 -22.11 13.34 -39.03
N ASP A 236 -22.43 13.10 -40.30
CA ASP A 236 -21.76 13.73 -41.45
C ASP A 236 -22.51 14.96 -41.99
N SER A 237 -22.01 15.59 -43.06
CA SER A 237 -22.60 16.83 -43.57
C SER A 237 -23.92 16.63 -44.34
N ALA A 238 -24.30 15.39 -44.64
CA ALA A 238 -25.63 15.02 -45.11
C ALA A 238 -26.65 14.82 -43.97
N GLY A 239 -26.19 14.78 -42.72
CA GLY A 239 -26.99 14.43 -41.54
C GLY A 239 -27.12 12.92 -41.30
N ASP A 240 -26.40 12.10 -42.07
CA ASP A 240 -26.41 10.65 -41.89
C ASP A 240 -25.50 10.26 -40.71
N VAL A 241 -25.84 9.17 -40.04
CA VAL A 241 -25.12 8.68 -38.86
C VAL A 241 -24.00 7.73 -39.26
N VAL A 242 -22.81 7.91 -38.70
CA VAL A 242 -21.72 6.94 -38.75
C VAL A 242 -21.55 6.31 -37.37
N THR A 243 -21.46 4.99 -37.29
CA THR A 243 -21.23 4.25 -36.04
C THR A 243 -20.08 3.25 -36.15
N THR A 244 -19.44 2.97 -35.02
CA THR A 244 -18.60 1.78 -34.83
C THR A 244 -19.30 0.77 -33.91
N SER A 245 -19.09 -0.52 -34.12
CA SER A 245 -19.47 -1.56 -33.17
C SER A 245 -18.44 -2.70 -33.19
N ALA A 246 -18.05 -3.18 -32.02
CA ALA A 246 -17.22 -4.38 -31.88
C ALA A 246 -18.12 -5.61 -31.71
N SER A 247 -17.66 -6.78 -32.15
CA SER A 247 -18.27 -8.06 -31.80
C SER A 247 -17.22 -9.15 -31.62
N ILE A 248 -17.51 -10.12 -30.75
CA ILE A 248 -16.64 -11.29 -30.52
C ILE A 248 -17.02 -12.38 -31.50
N VAL A 249 -16.04 -12.90 -32.26
CA VAL A 249 -16.22 -14.06 -33.14
C VAL A 249 -15.69 -15.32 -32.43
N PRO A 250 -16.55 -16.30 -32.08
CA PRO A 250 -16.09 -17.53 -31.45
C PRO A 250 -15.27 -18.40 -32.42
N VAL A 251 -13.95 -18.47 -32.22
CA VAL A 251 -13.08 -19.46 -32.85
C VAL A 251 -12.70 -20.55 -31.87
N SER A 252 -12.47 -21.76 -32.37
CA SER A 252 -12.11 -22.93 -31.55
C SER A 252 -10.88 -22.63 -30.70
N ASN A 253 -11.06 -22.74 -29.37
CA ASN A 253 -10.06 -22.50 -28.33
C ASN A 253 -9.69 -21.02 -28.03
N CYS A 254 -10.36 -20.01 -28.59
CA CYS A 254 -10.19 -18.62 -28.12
C CYS A 254 -11.42 -17.73 -28.46
N PRO A 255 -12.27 -17.38 -27.49
CA PRO A 255 -13.39 -16.43 -27.68
C PRO A 255 -12.90 -14.97 -27.65
N CYS A 256 -11.81 -14.68 -28.36
CA CYS A 256 -10.96 -13.50 -28.14
C CYS A 256 -10.73 -12.63 -29.39
N VAL A 257 -11.33 -13.02 -30.52
CA VAL A 257 -11.18 -12.29 -31.79
C VAL A 257 -12.27 -11.23 -31.87
N HIS A 258 -11.91 -9.98 -31.58
CA HIS A 258 -12.77 -8.83 -31.81
C HIS A 258 -12.80 -8.47 -33.30
N GLN A 259 -14.00 -8.23 -33.83
CA GLN A 259 -14.23 -7.74 -35.18
C GLN A 259 -14.86 -6.35 -35.09
N LEU A 260 -14.17 -5.35 -35.64
CA LEU A 260 -14.70 -3.99 -35.74
C LEU A 260 -15.60 -3.87 -36.96
N THR A 261 -16.83 -3.44 -36.75
CA THR A 261 -17.77 -3.07 -37.80
C THR A 261 -17.92 -1.55 -37.81
N VAL A 262 -17.91 -0.95 -38.99
CA VAL A 262 -18.22 0.48 -39.20
C VAL A 262 -19.43 0.55 -40.12
N GLN A 263 -20.46 1.32 -39.73
CA GLN A 263 -21.70 1.47 -40.50
C GLN A 263 -21.95 2.94 -40.78
N LYS A 264 -22.62 3.20 -41.91
CA LYS A 264 -23.29 4.46 -42.18
C LYS A 264 -24.79 4.20 -42.33
N LEU A 265 -25.62 4.97 -41.64
CA LEU A 265 -27.08 4.84 -41.58
C LEU A 265 -27.74 6.18 -41.92
N THR A 266 -28.91 6.16 -42.56
CA THR A 266 -29.68 7.38 -42.81
C THR A 266 -30.23 7.99 -41.51
N THR A 267 -30.74 9.22 -41.60
CA THR A 267 -31.59 9.82 -40.55
C THR A 267 -32.83 8.99 -40.20
N THR A 268 -33.29 8.08 -41.07
CA THR A 268 -34.37 7.11 -40.84
C THR A 268 -33.89 5.75 -40.28
N GLY A 269 -32.58 5.55 -40.16
CA GLY A 269 -31.97 4.33 -39.64
C GLY A 269 -31.61 3.27 -40.69
N ASP A 270 -31.86 3.51 -41.97
CA ASP A 270 -31.52 2.57 -43.05
C ASP A 270 -30.00 2.50 -43.27
N VAL A 271 -29.41 1.31 -43.18
CA VAL A 271 -27.96 1.12 -43.37
C VAL A 271 -27.56 1.35 -44.83
N LEU A 272 -26.92 2.49 -45.11
CA LEU A 272 -26.38 2.87 -46.43
C LEU A 272 -25.18 2.01 -46.83
N TRP A 273 -24.29 1.71 -45.87
CA TRP A 273 -23.22 0.73 -46.03
C TRP A 273 -22.72 0.19 -44.68
N SER A 274 -22.11 -0.99 -44.73
CA SER A 274 -21.39 -1.59 -43.62
C SER A 274 -20.02 -2.09 -44.09
N ARG A 275 -18.99 -1.94 -43.25
CA ARG A 275 -17.61 -2.41 -43.46
C ARG A 275 -17.18 -3.18 -42.22
N GLN A 276 -16.50 -4.31 -42.42
CA GLN A 276 -16.01 -5.15 -41.33
C GLN A 276 -14.50 -5.32 -41.43
N PHE A 277 -13.84 -5.25 -40.27
CA PHE A 277 -12.40 -5.28 -40.09
C PHE A 277 -12.08 -6.35 -39.03
N SER A 278 -11.42 -7.41 -39.45
CA SER A 278 -10.97 -8.51 -38.58
C SER A 278 -9.43 -8.48 -38.48
N PRO A 279 -8.84 -8.78 -37.31
CA PRO A 279 -7.38 -8.79 -37.14
C PRO A 279 -6.70 -9.94 -37.89
N SER A 280 -5.40 -9.78 -38.15
CA SER A 280 -4.58 -10.84 -38.75
C SER A 280 -4.33 -12.00 -37.78
N ILE A 281 -4.52 -13.24 -38.25
CA ILE A 281 -4.53 -14.49 -37.46
C ILE A 281 -3.10 -14.93 -37.02
N SER A 282 -2.12 -14.02 -37.00
CA SER A 282 -0.69 -14.30 -36.79
C SER A 282 -0.14 -13.89 -35.42
N ALA A 283 -0.96 -13.35 -34.52
CA ALA A 283 -0.56 -13.01 -33.16
C ALA A 283 -0.76 -14.19 -32.18
N PRO A 284 0.09 -14.35 -31.14
CA PRO A 284 -0.06 -15.41 -30.15
C PRO A 284 -1.26 -15.16 -29.21
N PRO A 285 -1.95 -16.21 -28.73
CA PRO A 285 -3.27 -16.11 -28.08
C PRO A 285 -3.27 -15.51 -26.65
N ALA A 286 -2.16 -14.92 -26.20
CA ALA A 286 -2.05 -14.25 -24.90
C ALA A 286 -2.18 -12.72 -24.99
N ALA A 287 -2.14 -12.14 -26.20
CA ALA A 287 -2.43 -10.72 -26.42
C ALA A 287 -3.88 -10.58 -26.90
N GLY A 288 -4.74 -9.96 -26.08
CA GLY A 288 -6.11 -9.63 -26.48
C GLY A 288 -6.08 -8.66 -27.67
N ILE A 289 -6.62 -9.08 -28.81
CA ILE A 289 -6.44 -8.31 -30.05
C ILE A 289 -7.49 -7.19 -30.10
N GLY A 290 -7.09 -6.02 -29.62
CA GLY A 290 -7.92 -4.82 -29.59
C GLY A 290 -8.35 -4.39 -31.00
N ALA A 291 -9.67 -4.41 -31.23
CA ALA A 291 -10.33 -3.79 -32.37
C ALA A 291 -11.26 -2.65 -31.90
N SER A 292 -10.81 -1.89 -30.89
CA SER A 292 -11.50 -0.72 -30.36
C SER A 292 -11.20 0.53 -31.18
N ALA A 293 -12.17 1.43 -31.25
CA ALA A 293 -12.00 2.78 -31.77
C ALA A 293 -12.22 3.76 -30.60
N TRP A 294 -11.19 4.55 -30.29
CA TRP A 294 -11.21 5.42 -29.09
C TRP A 294 -11.84 6.80 -29.36
N ALA A 295 -11.81 7.25 -30.62
CA ALA A 295 -12.43 8.48 -31.10
C ALA A 295 -12.81 8.35 -32.59
N MET A 296 -13.81 9.11 -33.03
CA MET A 296 -14.28 9.17 -34.41
C MET A 296 -14.74 10.59 -34.74
N ALA A 297 -14.45 11.04 -35.97
CA ALA A 297 -14.87 12.33 -36.50
C ALA A 297 -15.11 12.22 -38.01
N VAL A 298 -16.01 13.05 -38.54
CA VAL A 298 -16.26 13.20 -39.97
C VAL A 298 -15.89 14.63 -40.39
N ASN A 299 -15.38 14.80 -41.61
CA ASN A 299 -14.97 16.10 -42.13
C ASN A 299 -16.04 16.72 -43.05
N ALA A 300 -15.92 18.02 -43.32
CA ALA A 300 -16.86 18.80 -44.12
C ALA A 300 -16.84 18.51 -45.65
N ALA A 301 -16.38 17.33 -46.06
CA ALA A 301 -16.39 16.87 -47.45
C ALA A 301 -17.04 15.48 -47.62
N ASP A 302 -17.56 14.88 -46.54
CA ASP A 302 -18.02 13.48 -46.43
C ASP A 302 -17.01 12.42 -46.94
N GLU A 303 -15.73 12.80 -47.13
CA GLU A 303 -14.66 11.91 -47.57
C GLU A 303 -13.83 11.43 -46.38
N ILE A 304 -13.94 10.14 -46.04
CA ILE A 304 -12.87 9.44 -45.30
C ILE A 304 -11.68 9.22 -46.25
N ARG A 305 -10.94 10.30 -46.56
CA ARG A 305 -9.76 10.26 -47.44
C ARG A 305 -8.64 11.21 -47.01
N ARG A 306 -7.45 10.63 -46.89
CA ARG A 306 -6.18 11.37 -46.87
C ARG A 306 -5.83 11.83 -48.30
N ARG A 307 -5.41 13.10 -48.45
CA ARG A 307 -4.38 13.51 -49.44
C ARG A 307 -3.06 13.88 -48.76
N HIS A 308 -2.74 13.15 -47.71
CA HIS A 308 -1.41 13.03 -47.12
C HIS A 308 -0.98 11.56 -47.31
N TYR A 309 0.22 11.30 -47.85
CA TYR A 309 0.75 9.92 -47.96
C TYR A 309 1.33 9.48 -46.61
N GLU A 310 0.42 9.38 -45.63
CA GLU A 310 0.71 9.01 -44.26
C GLU A 310 0.81 7.48 -44.17
N ALA A 311 2.04 6.98 -44.07
CA ALA A 311 2.34 5.58 -43.81
C ALA A 311 2.71 5.43 -42.32
N SER A 312 1.75 4.98 -41.52
CA SER A 312 1.97 4.68 -40.10
C SER A 312 2.81 3.40 -39.98
N ILE A 313 4.13 3.54 -39.83
CA ILE A 313 5.00 2.40 -39.48
C ILE A 313 4.89 2.14 -37.98
N SER A 314 4.51 0.91 -37.61
CA SER A 314 4.57 0.51 -36.20
C SER A 314 6.02 0.16 -35.85
N VAL A 315 6.56 0.86 -34.86
CA VAL A 315 7.85 0.56 -34.23
C VAL A 315 7.73 -0.49 -33.12
N PHE A 316 6.51 -0.98 -32.85
CA PHE A 316 6.25 -2.03 -31.86
C PHE A 316 7.01 -3.32 -32.21
N GLY A 317 7.89 -3.77 -31.31
CA GLY A 317 8.76 -4.92 -31.51
C GLY A 317 10.16 -4.59 -32.05
N LEU A 318 10.50 -3.31 -32.25
CA LEU A 318 11.90 -2.90 -32.25
C LEU A 318 12.49 -3.05 -30.83
N PRO A 319 13.79 -3.38 -30.68
CA PRO A 319 14.50 -3.26 -29.41
C PRO A 319 14.54 -1.81 -28.91
N HIS A 320 14.83 -1.62 -27.62
CA HIS A 320 15.03 -0.28 -27.05
C HIS A 320 16.26 0.45 -27.64
N GLY A 321 16.31 1.78 -27.47
CA GLY A 321 17.39 2.65 -27.96
C GLY A 321 17.13 3.33 -29.33
N GLU A 322 18.21 3.77 -29.99
CA GLU A 322 18.15 4.60 -31.22
C GLU A 322 17.90 3.81 -32.52
N HIS A 323 16.91 4.22 -33.31
CA HIS A 323 16.62 3.67 -34.65
C HIS A 323 16.52 4.76 -35.73
N VAL A 324 17.36 4.70 -36.76
CA VAL A 324 17.32 5.63 -37.90
C VAL A 324 16.32 5.16 -38.96
N LEU A 325 15.09 5.69 -38.91
CA LEU A 325 14.09 5.47 -39.94
C LEU A 325 14.49 6.22 -41.23
N THR A 326 14.70 5.47 -42.32
CA THR A 326 15.00 6.03 -43.64
C THR A 326 13.80 5.84 -44.57
N VAL A 327 13.04 6.91 -44.80
CA VAL A 327 11.88 6.91 -45.72
C VAL A 327 12.38 7.30 -47.11
N THR A 328 12.09 6.48 -48.13
CA THR A 328 12.42 6.79 -49.52
C THR A 328 11.15 6.78 -50.38
N ALA A 329 10.85 7.91 -51.01
CA ALA A 329 9.82 8.03 -52.02
C ALA A 329 10.45 7.85 -53.42
N SER A 330 9.77 7.11 -54.30
CA SER A 330 10.17 6.92 -55.70
C SER A 330 8.98 7.09 -56.64
N ASP A 331 9.19 7.73 -57.77
CA ASP A 331 8.14 7.99 -58.77
C ASP A 331 8.11 6.94 -59.90
N VAL A 332 7.11 7.07 -60.78
CA VAL A 332 6.91 6.16 -61.92
C VAL A 332 7.96 6.29 -63.04
N THR A 333 8.88 7.25 -62.94
CA THR A 333 10.03 7.41 -63.85
C THR A 333 11.32 6.82 -63.27
N GLY A 334 11.31 6.42 -61.99
CA GLY A 334 12.47 5.92 -61.26
C GLY A 334 13.28 7.00 -60.54
N ALA A 335 12.80 8.26 -60.52
CA ALA A 335 13.40 9.30 -59.69
C ALA A 335 13.01 9.06 -58.22
N SER A 336 13.95 9.25 -57.28
CA SER A 336 13.70 9.05 -55.86
C SER A 336 14.32 10.14 -54.98
N ALA A 337 13.74 10.30 -53.79
CA ALA A 337 14.24 11.17 -52.73
C ALA A 337 14.06 10.47 -51.38
N SER A 338 15.03 10.64 -50.48
CA SER A 338 15.04 10.02 -49.16
C SER A 338 15.09 11.08 -48.06
N ALA A 339 14.41 10.81 -46.95
CA ALA A 339 14.49 11.56 -45.71
C ALA A 339 14.82 10.59 -44.56
N GLN A 340 15.53 11.07 -43.55
CA GLN A 340 15.86 10.31 -42.35
C GLN A 340 15.30 10.99 -41.11
N ARG A 341 14.80 10.19 -40.17
CA ARG A 341 14.50 10.59 -38.80
C ARG A 341 14.97 9.51 -37.85
N THR A 342 15.74 9.89 -36.85
CA THR A 342 15.92 9.05 -35.66
C THR A 342 14.61 8.97 -34.89
N VAL A 343 14.29 7.77 -34.40
CA VAL A 343 13.25 7.50 -33.41
C VAL A 343 13.90 6.72 -32.28
N PHE A 344 13.69 7.17 -31.05
CA PHE A 344 14.11 6.45 -29.85
C PHE A 344 12.96 5.54 -29.39
N ILE A 345 13.29 4.32 -28.98
CA ILE A 345 12.34 3.36 -28.41
C ILE A 345 12.72 3.19 -26.94
N ASP A 346 12.14 4.06 -26.13
CA ASP A 346 12.46 4.25 -24.72
C ASP A 346 12.20 2.98 -23.88
N ALA A 347 13.04 2.70 -22.88
CA ALA A 347 12.82 1.60 -21.93
C ALA A 347 12.09 2.08 -20.67
N PRO A 348 11.28 1.23 -20.00
CA PRO A 348 10.73 1.60 -18.70
C PRO A 348 11.85 1.73 -17.64
N PRO A 349 11.93 2.83 -16.89
CA PRO A 349 13.02 3.09 -15.96
C PRO A 349 13.08 2.03 -14.86
N THR A 350 14.29 1.57 -14.55
CA THR A 350 14.54 0.63 -13.45
C THR A 350 15.30 1.31 -12.32
N VAL A 351 15.20 0.77 -11.10
CA VAL A 351 15.80 1.39 -9.91
C VAL A 351 16.73 0.44 -9.16
N GLN A 352 17.97 0.89 -8.95
CA GLN A 352 18.99 0.19 -8.19
C GLN A 352 19.10 0.82 -6.80
N ILE A 353 18.63 0.11 -5.77
CA ILE A 353 18.80 0.52 -4.37
C ILE A 353 20.24 0.17 -3.93
N LEU A 354 20.98 1.16 -3.44
CA LEU A 354 22.34 1.02 -2.91
C LEU A 354 22.35 1.10 -1.37
N ALA A 355 21.45 1.88 -0.78
CA ALA A 355 21.18 1.95 0.65
C ALA A 355 19.75 2.47 0.92
N PRO A 356 19.11 2.06 2.04
CA PRO A 356 19.60 1.10 3.02
C PRO A 356 19.43 -0.36 2.56
N ARG A 357 20.03 -1.29 3.32
CA ARG A 357 19.74 -2.73 3.22
C ARG A 357 18.38 -3.02 3.87
N HIS A 358 17.77 -4.15 3.53
CA HIS A 358 16.53 -4.57 4.16
C HIS A 358 16.74 -4.78 5.69
N GLU A 359 15.74 -4.38 6.49
CA GLU A 359 15.75 -4.42 7.96
C GLU A 359 16.79 -3.48 8.63
N THR A 360 17.23 -2.42 7.95
CA THR A 360 18.15 -1.44 8.55
C THR A 360 17.51 -0.62 9.66
N VAL A 361 18.28 -0.39 10.73
CA VAL A 361 17.92 0.54 11.80
C VAL A 361 18.52 1.92 11.54
N ALA A 362 17.67 2.94 11.53
CA ALA A 362 18.06 4.35 11.54
C ALA A 362 18.24 4.82 12.99
N HIS A 363 19.37 5.46 13.28
CA HIS A 363 19.76 5.78 14.66
C HIS A 363 20.35 7.19 14.84
N PRO A 364 19.51 8.25 14.87
CA PRO A 364 18.15 8.32 14.31
C PRO A 364 18.16 8.59 12.79
N THR A 365 19.36 8.79 12.21
CA THR A 365 19.54 9.13 10.79
C THR A 365 19.69 7.88 9.91
N LEU A 366 19.42 8.02 8.62
CA LEU A 366 19.48 6.95 7.61
C LEU A 366 20.15 7.45 6.34
N ARG A 367 21.18 6.75 5.85
CA ARG A 367 21.68 6.94 4.48
C ARG A 367 20.72 6.27 3.49
N VAL A 368 20.17 7.07 2.59
CA VAL A 368 19.36 6.64 1.44
C VAL A 368 20.19 6.86 0.19
N ALA A 369 20.50 5.78 -0.53
CA ALA A 369 21.29 5.83 -1.75
C ALA A 369 20.65 4.94 -2.83
N THR A 370 20.44 5.47 -4.03
CA THR A 370 19.78 4.77 -5.13
C THR A 370 20.10 5.45 -6.47
N ALA A 371 20.14 4.67 -7.55
CA ALA A 371 20.27 5.17 -8.91
C ALA A 371 19.08 4.71 -9.76
N CYS A 372 18.63 5.55 -10.68
CA CYS A 372 17.86 5.13 -11.84
C CYS A 372 18.81 4.45 -12.84
N VAL A 373 18.31 3.44 -13.54
CA VAL A 373 19.01 2.73 -14.61
C VAL A 373 18.06 2.66 -15.80
N ASP A 374 18.42 3.40 -16.84
CA ASP A 374 17.53 3.87 -17.91
C ASP A 374 18.34 4.16 -19.18
N ASP A 375 17.70 4.24 -20.36
CA ASP A 375 18.38 4.65 -21.61
C ASP A 375 18.24 6.15 -21.98
N HIS A 376 17.47 6.94 -21.22
CA HIS A 376 17.60 8.42 -21.11
C HIS A 376 17.72 8.87 -19.63
N PRO A 377 18.90 8.68 -19.00
CA PRO A 377 19.09 8.91 -17.56
C PRO A 377 18.99 10.39 -17.12
N GLU A 378 19.09 11.35 -18.05
CA GLU A 378 18.80 12.77 -17.82
C GLU A 378 17.35 13.05 -17.40
N ASP A 379 16.38 12.34 -17.97
CA ASP A 379 14.94 12.60 -17.73
C ASP A 379 14.41 11.86 -16.49
N CYS A 380 15.06 10.76 -16.07
CA CYS A 380 14.60 9.96 -14.94
C CYS A 380 14.72 10.70 -13.58
N THR A 381 13.58 10.84 -12.89
CA THR A 381 13.48 11.38 -11.53
C THR A 381 13.21 10.28 -10.50
N VAL A 382 14.02 10.25 -9.43
CA VAL A 382 13.88 9.30 -8.32
C VAL A 382 13.20 9.96 -7.11
N ARG A 383 12.16 9.31 -6.57
CA ARG A 383 11.46 9.68 -5.33
C ARG A 383 11.51 8.52 -4.34
N VAL A 384 11.85 8.81 -3.09
CA VAL A 384 11.88 7.82 -2.00
C VAL A 384 10.79 8.14 -0.99
N MET A 385 9.82 7.24 -0.90
CA MET A 385 8.67 7.34 -0.01
C MET A 385 8.87 6.43 1.21
N ALA A 386 8.55 6.93 2.40
CA ALA A 386 8.28 6.11 3.57
C ALA A 386 6.78 5.78 3.60
N ASP A 387 6.43 4.53 3.32
CA ASP A 387 5.05 4.03 3.36
C ASP A 387 4.72 3.57 4.78
N ILE A 388 4.07 4.46 5.55
CA ILE A 388 3.71 4.23 6.94
C ILE A 388 2.38 3.46 7.00
N HIS A 389 2.20 2.61 8.00
CA HIS A 389 0.98 1.81 8.23
C HIS A 389 0.52 0.88 7.08
N GLY A 390 1.38 0.60 6.09
CA GLY A 390 1.13 -0.45 5.10
C GLY A 390 0.01 -0.15 4.10
N SER A 391 -0.41 1.11 4.00
CA SER A 391 -1.28 1.61 2.93
C SER A 391 -0.59 2.79 2.24
N SER A 392 -0.82 2.99 0.95
CA SER A 392 -0.19 4.07 0.19
C SER A 392 -0.68 5.49 0.56
N LEU A 393 -1.74 5.59 1.37
CA LEU A 393 -2.38 6.84 1.77
C LEU A 393 -1.57 7.61 2.84
N ASP A 394 -0.85 6.90 3.72
CA ASP A 394 0.01 7.49 4.76
C ASP A 394 1.49 7.53 4.33
N SER A 395 1.75 7.85 3.05
CA SER A 395 3.12 7.86 2.49
C SER A 395 3.78 9.25 2.50
N VAL A 396 5.02 9.32 2.98
CA VAL A 396 5.79 10.57 3.14
C VAL A 396 7.02 10.55 2.24
N GLU A 397 7.23 11.59 1.42
CA GLU A 397 8.47 11.74 0.64
C GLU A 397 9.63 12.12 1.57
N ILE A 398 10.66 11.27 1.63
CA ILE A 398 11.84 11.47 2.51
C ILE A 398 13.11 11.86 1.74
N ALA A 399 13.18 11.57 0.44
CA ALA A 399 14.26 12.01 -0.44
C ALA A 399 13.82 12.07 -1.91
N ARG A 400 14.53 12.90 -2.69
CA ARG A 400 14.30 13.18 -4.12
C ARG A 400 15.63 13.46 -4.82
N GLY A 401 15.75 13.09 -6.09
CA GLY A 401 16.87 13.50 -6.94
C GLY A 401 16.65 13.14 -8.41
N THR A 402 17.36 13.81 -9.31
CA THR A 402 17.41 13.50 -10.75
C THR A 402 18.53 12.50 -11.00
N SER A 403 18.25 11.44 -11.77
CA SER A 403 19.05 10.23 -12.04
C SER A 403 19.50 9.41 -10.83
N ALA A 404 19.77 10.03 -9.67
CA ALA A 404 20.17 9.35 -8.44
C ALA A 404 19.79 10.13 -7.17
N VAL A 405 19.86 9.45 -6.03
CA VAL A 405 19.86 10.02 -4.68
C VAL A 405 21.02 9.40 -3.92
N ASP A 406 21.81 10.21 -3.21
CA ASP A 406 22.70 9.74 -2.14
C ASP A 406 22.74 10.81 -1.04
N THR A 407 22.03 10.56 0.06
CA THR A 407 21.84 11.53 1.13
C THR A 407 21.64 10.88 2.49
N VAL A 408 21.79 11.65 3.56
CA VAL A 408 21.46 11.24 4.93
C VAL A 408 20.22 11.99 5.39
N VAL A 409 19.16 11.24 5.67
CA VAL A 409 17.87 11.74 6.14
C VAL A 409 17.82 11.64 7.67
N ASP A 410 17.36 12.68 8.36
CA ASP A 410 16.95 12.56 9.76
C ASP A 410 15.54 11.97 9.85
N LEU A 411 15.39 10.88 10.61
CA LEU A 411 14.11 10.22 10.84
C LEU A 411 13.63 10.36 12.28
N SER A 412 14.19 11.28 13.08
CA SER A 412 13.82 11.52 14.49
C SER A 412 12.31 11.62 14.76
N ALA A 413 11.52 12.19 13.85
CA ALA A 413 10.05 12.26 13.91
C ALA A 413 9.32 10.89 13.81
N PHE A 414 10.07 9.82 13.57
CA PHE A 414 9.61 8.45 13.44
C PHE A 414 10.15 7.51 14.54
N ASP A 415 10.76 8.02 15.62
CA ASP A 415 11.23 7.21 16.77
C ASP A 415 10.19 6.16 17.23
N GLY A 416 10.65 4.92 17.39
CA GLY A 416 9.84 3.77 17.78
C GLY A 416 8.87 3.24 16.72
N LYS A 417 9.02 3.65 15.44
CA LYS A 417 8.23 3.14 14.31
C LYS A 417 9.05 2.22 13.41
N THR A 418 8.33 1.31 12.75
CA THR A 418 8.81 0.53 11.60
C THR A 418 7.95 0.91 10.39
N PHE A 419 8.57 1.10 9.23
CA PHE A 419 7.87 1.35 7.95
C PHE A 419 8.65 0.77 6.78
N ASN A 420 8.02 0.71 5.61
CA ASN A 420 8.66 0.28 4.37
C ASN A 420 9.11 1.49 3.56
N LEU A 421 10.28 1.40 2.93
CA LEU A 421 10.64 2.32 1.85
C LEU A 421 10.03 1.83 0.52
N ARG A 422 9.54 2.77 -0.29
CA ARG A 422 9.17 2.57 -1.69
C ARG A 422 9.97 3.55 -2.53
N PHE A 423 10.69 3.01 -3.50
CA PHE A 423 11.49 3.76 -4.46
C PHE A 423 10.68 3.86 -5.74
N THR A 424 10.29 5.06 -6.13
CA THR A 424 9.56 5.34 -7.37
C THR A 424 10.49 6.06 -8.33
N VAL A 425 10.63 5.53 -9.55
CA VAL A 425 11.29 6.22 -10.66
C VAL A 425 10.24 6.67 -11.67
N LEU A 426 10.41 7.90 -12.13
CA LEU A 426 9.53 8.59 -13.05
C LEU A 426 10.35 9.03 -14.26
N ASP A 427 10.00 8.52 -15.42
CA ASP A 427 10.38 9.04 -16.72
C ASP A 427 9.17 9.82 -17.31
N THR A 428 9.39 10.54 -18.41
CA THR A 428 8.42 11.25 -19.24
C THR A 428 7.28 10.37 -19.75
N TRP A 429 7.54 9.10 -20.08
CA TRP A 429 6.60 8.16 -20.71
C TRP A 429 6.14 7.04 -19.77
N ALA A 430 6.97 6.66 -18.80
CA ALA A 430 6.74 5.54 -17.90
C ALA A 430 7.02 5.90 -16.42
N SER A 431 6.33 5.18 -15.52
CA SER A 431 6.70 5.16 -14.10
C SER A 431 6.83 3.73 -13.62
N SER A 432 7.83 3.48 -12.79
CA SER A 432 7.99 2.19 -12.12
C SER A 432 8.28 2.39 -10.63
N PHE A 433 8.02 1.37 -9.82
CA PHE A 433 8.34 1.41 -8.41
C PHE A 433 8.87 0.06 -7.93
N LEU A 434 9.77 0.12 -6.95
CA LEU A 434 10.31 -1.02 -6.25
C LEU A 434 10.04 -0.84 -4.75
N GLN A 435 9.42 -1.85 -4.14
CA GLN A 435 9.34 -1.92 -2.68
C GLN A 435 10.73 -2.28 -2.14
N GLY A 436 11.25 -1.43 -1.26
CA GLY A 436 12.63 -1.46 -0.79
C GLY A 436 12.78 -2.09 0.60
N ALA A 437 13.60 -1.46 1.43
CA ALA A 437 13.88 -1.92 2.78
C ALA A 437 12.72 -1.68 3.74
N THR A 438 12.43 -2.66 4.60
CA THR A 438 11.90 -2.40 5.94
C THR A 438 12.92 -1.55 6.70
N VAL A 439 12.50 -0.47 7.33
CA VAL A 439 13.33 0.40 8.18
C VAL A 439 12.72 0.48 9.57
N HIS A 440 13.58 0.34 10.59
CA HIS A 440 13.25 0.62 11.99
C HIS A 440 13.89 1.95 12.39
N VAL A 441 13.22 2.74 13.22
CA VAL A 441 13.79 4.00 13.73
C VAL A 441 13.82 3.97 15.25
N GLU A 442 15.01 4.19 15.81
CA GLU A 442 15.27 4.13 17.24
C GLU A 442 16.20 5.28 17.63
N GLY A 443 15.72 6.20 18.47
CA GLY A 443 16.44 7.41 18.86
C GLY A 443 17.15 7.36 20.23
N SER A 444 17.09 6.24 20.96
CA SER A 444 17.60 6.22 22.34
C SER A 444 19.13 6.38 22.45
N PRO A 445 19.64 7.36 23.23
CA PRO A 445 21.07 7.52 23.48
C PRO A 445 21.66 6.42 24.39
N LEU A 446 20.83 5.50 24.90
CA LEU A 446 21.25 4.38 25.73
C LEU A 446 21.52 3.10 24.92
N LEU A 447 21.39 3.14 23.60
CA LEU A 447 21.76 2.04 22.72
C LEU A 447 23.01 2.42 21.91
N THR A 448 24.03 1.57 21.94
CA THR A 448 25.23 1.70 21.09
C THR A 448 25.25 0.54 20.10
N ALA A 449 25.26 0.83 18.80
CA ALA A 449 25.40 -0.21 17.79
C ALA A 449 26.80 -0.85 17.91
N VAL A 450 26.86 -2.18 18.07
CA VAL A 450 28.11 -2.94 18.26
C VAL A 450 28.35 -3.98 17.16
N ASP A 451 27.34 -4.29 16.35
CA ASP A 451 27.48 -5.16 15.19
C ASP A 451 26.33 -4.97 14.18
N ASP A 452 26.55 -5.38 12.93
CA ASP A 452 25.57 -5.37 11.84
C ASP A 452 25.54 -6.73 11.11
N ALA A 453 24.45 -7.00 10.39
CA ALA A 453 24.34 -8.12 9.46
C ALA A 453 23.78 -7.65 8.11
N PRO A 454 23.97 -8.43 7.02
CA PRO A 454 23.37 -8.13 5.72
C PRO A 454 21.83 -8.16 5.68
N GLY A 455 21.17 -8.73 6.69
CA GLY A 455 19.72 -8.85 6.82
C GLY A 455 19.29 -9.14 8.27
N ARG A 456 18.00 -9.45 8.49
CA ARG A 456 17.39 -9.58 9.82
C ARG A 456 18.17 -10.56 10.72
N ILE A 457 18.67 -10.08 11.84
CA ILE A 457 19.35 -10.89 12.87
C ILE A 457 18.29 -11.74 13.58
N LEU A 458 18.61 -13.01 13.76
CA LEU A 458 17.76 -14.01 14.43
C LEU A 458 18.37 -14.47 15.75
N ASP A 459 19.69 -14.57 15.82
CA ASP A 459 20.43 -14.88 17.05
C ASP A 459 21.89 -14.39 16.98
N PHE A 460 22.56 -14.28 18.13
CA PHE A 460 23.97 -13.93 18.24
C PHE A 460 24.68 -14.65 19.40
N ASP A 461 26.00 -14.76 19.29
CA ASP A 461 26.92 -15.07 20.38
C ASP A 461 28.14 -14.13 20.36
N ALA A 462 29.17 -14.42 21.17
CA ALA A 462 30.39 -13.63 21.27
C ALA A 462 31.21 -13.53 19.96
N SER A 463 30.99 -14.47 19.04
CA SER A 463 31.79 -14.71 17.82
C SER A 463 30.97 -14.74 16.53
N ARG A 464 29.65 -15.02 16.61
CA ARG A 464 28.80 -15.27 15.43
C ARG A 464 27.46 -14.53 15.53
N ILE A 465 26.88 -14.22 14.37
CA ILE A 465 25.50 -13.75 14.20
C ILE A 465 24.79 -14.67 13.20
N LEU A 466 23.66 -15.24 13.60
CA LEU A 466 22.73 -15.95 12.71
C LEU A 466 21.71 -14.94 12.19
N PHE A 467 21.60 -14.84 10.87
CA PHE A 467 20.71 -13.89 10.21
C PHE A 467 20.01 -14.52 9.00
N ILE A 468 18.98 -13.85 8.50
CA ILE A 468 18.37 -14.15 7.20
C ILE A 468 18.48 -12.96 6.26
N ASN A 469 19.05 -13.20 5.08
CA ASN A 469 19.11 -12.21 4.00
C ASN A 469 17.81 -12.24 3.19
N ALA A 470 17.20 -11.08 2.96
CA ALA A 470 16.02 -10.87 2.11
C ALA A 470 14.95 -11.97 2.20
N GLU A 471 14.65 -12.43 3.43
CA GLU A 471 13.74 -13.53 3.78
C GLU A 471 13.97 -14.87 3.04
N THR A 472 15.12 -15.03 2.37
CA THR A 472 15.40 -16.10 1.40
C THR A 472 16.64 -16.95 1.74
N GLU A 473 17.62 -16.45 2.50
CA GLU A 473 18.85 -17.21 2.78
C GLU A 473 19.27 -17.12 4.25
N PHE A 474 19.24 -18.25 4.96
CA PHE A 474 19.82 -18.37 6.30
C PHE A 474 21.34 -18.44 6.19
N ALA A 475 22.03 -17.60 6.97
CA ALA A 475 23.49 -17.54 6.99
C ALA A 475 24.04 -17.20 8.39
N VAL A 476 25.28 -17.61 8.66
CA VAL A 476 26.03 -17.24 9.86
C VAL A 476 27.19 -16.34 9.46
N LEU A 477 27.22 -15.17 10.07
CA LEU A 477 28.28 -14.16 9.97
C LEU A 477 29.26 -14.36 11.13
N ASP A 478 30.53 -14.61 10.81
CA ASP A 478 31.62 -14.51 11.78
C ASP A 478 31.89 -13.03 12.07
N ARG A 479 31.78 -12.63 13.35
CA ARG A 479 31.75 -11.22 13.75
C ARG A 479 33.10 -10.53 13.57
N ALA A 480 34.21 -11.26 13.79
CA ALA A 480 35.57 -10.73 13.77
C ALA A 480 36.16 -10.63 12.35
N THR A 481 35.87 -11.59 11.48
CA THR A 481 36.38 -11.65 10.09
C THR A 481 35.40 -11.13 9.05
N ARG A 482 34.13 -10.91 9.45
CA ARG A 482 32.98 -10.64 8.56
C ARG A 482 32.69 -11.74 7.54
N THR A 483 33.21 -12.96 7.75
CA THR A 483 33.01 -14.10 6.85
C THR A 483 31.56 -14.61 6.94
N ILE A 484 30.87 -14.71 5.81
CA ILE A 484 29.49 -15.21 5.75
C ILE A 484 29.48 -16.68 5.30
N THR A 485 29.08 -17.58 6.20
CA THR A 485 28.80 -18.98 5.91
C THR A 485 27.32 -19.13 5.59
N ARG A 486 26.96 -19.38 4.33
CA ARG A 486 25.58 -19.65 3.90
C ARG A 486 25.16 -21.04 4.40
N LEU A 487 23.99 -21.13 5.02
CA LEU A 487 23.50 -22.39 5.60
C LEU A 487 22.47 -23.06 4.69
N MET A 488 21.43 -22.32 4.26
CA MET A 488 20.47 -22.78 3.25
C MET A 488 19.61 -21.65 2.66
N THR A 489 19.21 -21.82 1.40
CA THR A 489 18.13 -21.03 0.79
C THR A 489 16.76 -21.59 1.22
N VAL A 490 15.85 -20.71 1.60
CA VAL A 490 14.47 -21.00 1.98
C VAL A 490 13.65 -21.16 0.69
N PRO A 491 12.92 -22.27 0.48
CA PRO A 491 12.25 -22.52 -0.79
C PRO A 491 11.01 -21.63 -1.05
N TYR A 492 10.46 -21.01 0.00
CA TYR A 492 9.29 -20.11 -0.07
C TYR A 492 9.43 -19.00 0.98
N PRO A 493 9.84 -17.76 0.61
CA PRO A 493 10.23 -16.73 1.58
C PRO A 493 9.06 -16.15 2.38
N TYR A 494 7.90 -15.97 1.74
CA TYR A 494 6.70 -15.26 2.24
C TYR A 494 6.03 -15.82 3.52
N TRP A 495 6.66 -16.76 4.24
CA TRP A 495 6.08 -17.49 5.36
C TRP A 495 6.98 -17.54 6.62
N LEU A 496 8.14 -16.89 6.61
CA LEU A 496 8.99 -16.75 7.82
C LEU A 496 8.49 -15.63 8.73
N ASN A 497 7.35 -15.91 9.37
CA ASN A 497 6.77 -15.06 10.40
C ASN A 497 7.64 -14.99 11.66
N ALA A 498 7.35 -14.03 12.56
CA ALA A 498 8.12 -13.80 13.78
C ALA A 498 8.20 -15.02 14.73
N SER A 499 7.24 -15.95 14.67
CA SER A 499 7.22 -17.18 15.48
C SER A 499 8.13 -18.29 14.95
N SER A 500 8.75 -18.12 13.77
CA SER A 500 9.65 -19.12 13.15
C SER A 500 11.03 -19.11 13.83
N ARG A 501 11.47 -20.26 14.34
CA ARG A 501 12.64 -20.34 15.24
C ARG A 501 13.95 -20.65 14.52
N ALA A 502 14.97 -19.82 14.69
CA ALA A 502 16.34 -20.13 14.28
C ALA A 502 17.33 -19.63 15.34
N LEU A 503 18.21 -20.51 15.83
CA LEU A 503 19.04 -20.30 17.01
C LEU A 503 20.47 -20.82 16.76
N LEU A 504 21.48 -20.14 17.29
CA LEU A 504 22.86 -20.63 17.32
C LEU A 504 22.99 -21.77 18.35
N THR A 505 23.73 -22.81 17.97
CA THR A 505 24.22 -23.85 18.89
C THR A 505 25.73 -23.69 19.05
N ARG A 506 26.35 -24.23 20.10
CA ARG A 506 27.80 -23.98 20.36
C ARG A 506 28.72 -24.29 19.17
N THR A 507 28.37 -25.27 18.34
CA THR A 507 29.13 -25.71 17.16
C THR A 507 28.48 -25.31 15.82
N GLY A 508 27.30 -24.71 15.82
CA GLY A 508 26.51 -24.54 14.60
C GLY A 508 25.25 -23.69 14.79
N ALA A 509 24.15 -24.11 14.17
CA ALA A 509 22.84 -23.48 14.27
C ALA A 509 21.71 -24.51 14.10
N VAL A 510 20.53 -24.21 14.59
CA VAL A 510 19.29 -24.95 14.30
C VAL A 510 18.24 -24.01 13.76
N MET A 511 17.36 -24.51 12.88
CA MET A 511 16.35 -23.68 12.23
C MET A 511 15.08 -24.44 11.84
N GLU A 512 13.96 -23.76 12.04
CA GLU A 512 12.67 -24.05 11.46
C GLU A 512 12.58 -23.49 10.05
N VAL A 513 12.15 -24.32 9.10
CA VAL A 513 12.00 -23.93 7.70
C VAL A 513 10.58 -24.26 7.25
N PRO A 514 9.77 -23.24 6.85
CA PRO A 514 8.41 -23.46 6.35
C PRO A 514 8.35 -24.45 5.17
N GLY A 515 7.29 -25.26 5.16
CA GLY A 515 7.00 -26.20 4.07
C GLY A 515 6.00 -25.64 3.05
N VAL A 516 5.83 -26.35 1.94
CA VAL A 516 4.95 -25.91 0.85
C VAL A 516 3.47 -26.07 1.24
N PRO A 517 2.64 -25.00 1.26
CA PRO A 517 1.25 -25.09 1.70
C PRO A 517 0.42 -26.08 0.87
N SER A 518 0.59 -26.08 -0.45
CA SER A 518 -0.15 -26.93 -1.40
C SER A 518 0.15 -28.43 -1.27
N ALA A 519 1.21 -28.81 -0.56
CA ALA A 519 1.59 -30.20 -0.32
C ALA A 519 1.27 -30.69 1.11
N GLY A 520 0.63 -29.85 1.95
CA GLY A 520 0.36 -30.17 3.36
C GLY A 520 1.63 -30.32 4.22
N VAL A 521 2.78 -29.81 3.74
CA VAL A 521 4.07 -29.97 4.41
C VAL A 521 4.19 -28.95 5.52
N ARG A 522 4.11 -29.41 6.77
CA ARG A 522 4.44 -28.60 7.96
C ARG A 522 5.92 -28.24 7.96
N THR A 523 6.28 -27.16 8.65
CA THR A 523 7.65 -26.72 8.95
C THR A 523 8.57 -27.92 9.26
N ALA A 524 9.78 -27.91 8.72
CA ALA A 524 10.82 -28.90 9.00
C ALA A 524 11.86 -28.32 9.99
N VAL A 525 12.51 -29.20 10.76
CA VAL A 525 13.59 -28.81 11.67
C VAL A 525 14.92 -29.27 11.07
N TYR A 526 15.87 -28.35 10.97
CA TYR A 526 17.24 -28.60 10.54
C TYR A 526 18.24 -28.22 11.62
N GLU A 527 19.37 -28.92 11.63
CA GLU A 527 20.60 -28.54 12.32
C GLU A 527 21.69 -28.34 11.26
N TRP A 528 22.39 -27.22 11.32
CA TRP A 528 23.68 -27.07 10.66
C TRP A 528 24.79 -27.28 11.68
N ARG A 529 25.71 -28.22 11.40
CA ARG A 529 26.86 -28.55 12.26
C ARG A 529 28.03 -29.02 11.41
N ASP A 530 29.25 -28.61 11.77
CA ASP A 530 30.50 -29.08 11.13
C ASP A 530 30.51 -28.92 9.59
N GLY A 531 29.84 -27.87 9.08
CA GLY A 531 29.69 -27.61 7.65
C GLY A 531 28.53 -28.36 6.96
N ALA A 532 27.91 -29.35 7.61
CA ALA A 532 26.82 -30.14 7.07
C ALA A 532 25.44 -29.66 7.55
N LEU A 533 24.43 -29.71 6.67
CA LEU A 533 23.03 -29.46 6.99
C LEU A 533 22.28 -30.79 7.17
N LEU A 534 21.80 -31.05 8.38
CA LEU A 534 21.09 -32.25 8.79
C LEU A 534 19.60 -31.94 8.99
N ARG A 535 18.71 -32.76 8.42
CA ARG A 535 17.26 -32.63 8.60
C ARG A 535 16.78 -33.50 9.76
N LEU A 536 16.61 -32.91 10.94
CA LEU A 536 16.19 -33.60 12.17
C LEU A 536 14.71 -34.01 12.16
N ALA A 537 13.84 -33.21 11.53
CA ALA A 537 12.42 -33.51 11.40
C ALA A 537 11.90 -33.23 9.98
N ALA A 538 11.18 -34.20 9.41
CA ALA A 538 10.50 -34.02 8.12
C ALA A 538 9.33 -33.04 8.23
N GLN A 539 8.62 -33.11 9.36
CA GLN A 539 7.59 -32.19 9.84
C GLN A 539 7.80 -32.06 11.35
N GLY A 540 7.86 -30.85 11.89
CA GLY A 540 8.25 -30.62 13.28
C GLY A 540 8.29 -29.14 13.68
N ARG A 541 8.87 -28.89 14.85
CA ARG A 541 9.15 -27.57 15.44
C ARG A 541 10.28 -27.64 16.48
N ILE A 542 10.95 -26.53 16.73
CA ILE A 542 11.88 -26.32 17.84
C ILE A 542 11.08 -25.81 19.06
N ALA A 543 11.24 -26.45 20.22
CA ALA A 543 10.77 -25.88 21.48
C ALA A 543 11.77 -24.84 21.98
N PHE A 544 12.98 -25.26 22.32
CA PHE A 544 14.04 -24.38 22.81
C PHE A 544 15.44 -24.99 22.62
N VAL A 545 16.47 -24.17 22.76
CA VAL A 545 17.89 -24.57 22.80
C VAL A 545 18.54 -23.94 24.02
N SER A 546 19.09 -24.76 24.91
CA SER A 546 19.81 -24.32 26.10
C SER A 546 21.08 -25.14 26.29
N GLY A 547 22.24 -24.47 26.36
CA GLY A 547 23.56 -25.10 26.44
C GLY A 547 23.82 -26.11 25.30
N ASP A 548 24.01 -27.38 25.67
CA ASP A 548 24.21 -28.51 24.77
C ASP A 548 22.92 -29.26 24.40
N TYR A 549 21.74 -28.71 24.68
CA TYR A 549 20.47 -29.41 24.47
C TYR A 549 19.50 -28.66 23.56
N LEU A 550 18.96 -29.37 22.58
CA LEU A 550 17.82 -28.97 21.76
C LEU A 550 16.61 -29.81 22.14
N ALA A 551 15.49 -29.17 22.43
CA ALA A 551 14.18 -29.83 22.49
C ALA A 551 13.42 -29.55 21.18
N TYR A 552 12.95 -30.60 20.51
CA TYR A 552 12.19 -30.45 19.26
C TYR A 552 11.10 -31.52 19.11
N SER A 553 10.07 -31.20 18.35
CA SER A 553 9.01 -32.14 17.97
C SER A 553 9.16 -32.56 16.50
N GLY A 554 8.76 -33.80 16.22
CA GLY A 554 8.87 -34.44 14.91
C GLY A 554 7.84 -35.55 14.76
N SER A 555 8.28 -36.78 14.46
CA SER A 555 7.49 -38.03 14.59
C SER A 555 7.18 -38.44 16.05
N GLY A 556 7.56 -37.60 17.01
CA GLY A 556 7.46 -37.76 18.45
C GLY A 556 7.96 -36.46 19.11
N THR A 557 8.33 -36.51 20.39
CA THR A 557 9.02 -35.41 21.09
C THR A 557 10.41 -35.87 21.50
N TYR A 558 11.42 -35.09 21.13
CA TYR A 558 12.83 -35.47 21.18
C TYR A 558 13.67 -34.49 21.99
N LEU A 559 14.64 -35.04 22.72
CA LEU A 559 15.74 -34.33 23.35
C LEU A 559 17.03 -34.67 22.60
N ARG A 560 17.65 -33.68 21.96
CA ARG A 560 18.89 -33.85 21.19
C ARG A 560 20.07 -33.28 21.96
N ASN A 561 21.13 -34.08 22.12
CA ASN A 561 22.40 -33.59 22.62
C ASN A 561 23.23 -33.02 21.45
N LEU A 562 23.53 -31.74 21.55
CA LEU A 562 24.22 -30.94 20.52
C LEU A 562 25.74 -31.15 20.52
N ALA A 563 26.32 -31.73 21.57
CA ALA A 563 27.71 -32.14 21.58
C ALA A 563 27.92 -33.50 20.88
N SER A 564 27.11 -34.51 21.20
CA SER A 564 27.22 -35.87 20.64
C SER A 564 26.52 -36.06 19.30
N GLY A 565 25.46 -35.28 19.01
CA GLY A 565 24.61 -35.47 17.84
C GLY A 565 23.61 -36.62 17.95
N THR A 566 23.32 -37.08 19.18
CA THR A 566 22.36 -38.17 19.45
C THR A 566 21.00 -37.64 19.89
N ASP A 567 19.93 -38.22 19.36
CA ASP A 567 18.54 -37.93 19.75
C ASP A 567 18.00 -38.98 20.73
N GLU A 568 17.34 -38.51 21.79
CA GLU A 568 16.55 -39.31 22.73
C GLU A 568 15.06 -39.09 22.44
N LEU A 569 14.31 -40.18 22.20
CA LEU A 569 12.86 -40.15 22.03
C LEU A 569 12.19 -40.14 23.40
N VAL A 570 11.77 -38.98 23.87
CA VAL A 570 11.13 -38.83 25.20
C VAL A 570 9.66 -39.22 25.16
N LEU A 571 8.94 -38.88 24.07
CA LEU A 571 7.56 -39.31 23.83
C LEU A 571 7.39 -39.78 22.39
N SER A 572 6.64 -40.87 22.22
CA SER A 572 6.14 -41.32 20.90
C SER A 572 5.03 -40.42 20.33
N ALA A 573 4.56 -39.43 21.09
CA ALA A 573 3.62 -38.41 20.66
C ALA A 573 4.35 -37.08 20.36
N THR A 574 3.96 -36.43 19.26
CA THR A 574 4.41 -35.08 18.88
C THR A 574 3.69 -34.04 19.75
N LEU A 575 4.41 -33.34 20.61
CA LEU A 575 3.88 -32.18 21.34
C LEU A 575 4.01 -30.88 20.52
N ASP A 576 3.19 -29.90 20.89
CA ASP A 576 3.35 -28.52 20.44
C ASP A 576 4.52 -27.83 21.18
N PRO A 577 5.32 -26.96 20.54
CA PRO A 577 6.41 -26.23 21.18
C PRO A 577 6.04 -25.45 22.44
N VAL A 578 4.78 -25.03 22.61
CA VAL A 578 4.33 -24.36 23.84
C VAL A 578 3.93 -25.34 24.94
N SER A 579 4.23 -26.63 24.79
CA SER A 579 3.95 -27.69 25.77
C SER A 579 5.21 -28.36 26.33
N PHE A 580 6.42 -27.94 25.92
CA PHE A 580 7.68 -28.47 26.45
C PHE A 580 8.85 -27.48 26.29
N ASP A 581 9.86 -27.59 27.15
CA ASP A 581 11.04 -26.71 27.22
C ASP A 581 12.25 -27.46 27.83
N VAL A 582 13.49 -26.95 27.64
CA VAL A 582 14.73 -27.60 28.11
C VAL A 582 15.74 -26.61 28.72
N ALA A 583 16.28 -26.98 29.88
CA ALA A 583 17.37 -26.26 30.55
C ALA A 583 18.76 -26.73 30.09
N GLU A 584 19.79 -25.90 30.30
CA GLU A 584 21.20 -26.23 30.01
C GLU A 584 21.69 -27.52 30.71
N SER A 585 21.08 -27.89 31.83
CA SER A 585 21.33 -29.15 32.53
C SER A 585 20.84 -30.41 31.79
N GLY A 586 20.14 -30.26 30.66
CA GLY A 586 19.43 -31.33 29.97
C GLY A 586 18.12 -31.74 30.62
N LEU A 587 17.63 -30.97 31.62
CA LEU A 587 16.30 -31.16 32.18
C LEU A 587 15.25 -30.70 31.15
N LEU A 588 14.61 -31.66 30.49
CA LEU A 588 13.42 -31.40 29.70
C LEU A 588 12.20 -31.33 30.63
N THR A 589 11.32 -30.35 30.45
CA THR A 589 10.00 -30.32 31.09
C THR A 589 8.93 -30.36 30.02
N TYR A 590 7.86 -31.13 30.23
CA TYR A 590 6.75 -31.23 29.28
C TYR A 590 5.38 -31.45 29.93
N VAL A 591 4.33 -31.08 29.19
CA VAL A 591 2.92 -31.37 29.52
C VAL A 591 2.40 -32.48 28.62
N ASP A 592 1.82 -33.52 29.23
CA ASP A 592 1.00 -34.52 28.57
C ASP A 592 -0.44 -34.44 29.12
N GLY A 593 -1.37 -34.00 28.26
CA GLY A 593 -2.78 -33.76 28.59
C GLY A 593 -3.00 -32.69 29.66
N ARG A 594 -2.99 -33.09 30.92
CA ARG A 594 -3.09 -32.23 32.14
C ARG A 594 -2.11 -32.65 33.23
N SER A 595 -1.07 -33.39 32.86
CA SER A 595 -0.01 -33.83 33.76
C SER A 595 1.31 -33.21 33.31
N LEU A 596 2.04 -32.64 34.25
CA LEU A 596 3.32 -31.97 34.05
C LEU A 596 4.43 -32.92 34.51
N TYR A 597 5.43 -33.09 33.66
CA TYR A 597 6.54 -34.01 33.84
C TYR A 597 7.87 -33.28 33.67
N THR A 598 8.88 -33.75 34.40
CA THR A 598 10.28 -33.51 34.06
C THR A 598 10.88 -34.79 33.49
N HIS A 599 11.92 -34.67 32.68
CA HIS A 599 12.66 -35.79 32.11
C HIS A 599 14.15 -35.49 32.10
N MET A 600 14.94 -36.46 32.55
CA MET A 600 16.39 -36.40 32.57
C MET A 600 16.95 -37.82 32.48
N ALA A 601 17.95 -38.03 31.61
CA ALA A 601 18.69 -39.29 31.46
C ALA A 601 17.77 -40.54 31.35
N GLY A 602 16.80 -40.53 30.43
CA GLY A 602 15.89 -41.64 30.18
C GLY A 602 14.74 -41.80 31.20
N VAL A 603 14.63 -40.95 32.21
CA VAL A 603 13.61 -41.06 33.27
C VAL A 603 12.66 -39.86 33.28
N SER A 604 11.42 -40.08 32.82
CA SER A 604 10.32 -39.13 33.02
C SER A 604 9.72 -39.26 34.42
N THR A 605 9.71 -38.17 35.18
CA THR A 605 9.13 -38.05 36.52
C THR A 605 7.88 -37.19 36.48
N LEU A 606 6.77 -37.70 37.04
CA LEU A 606 5.53 -36.93 37.19
C LEU A 606 5.71 -35.87 38.29
N LEU A 607 5.72 -34.59 37.92
CA LEU A 607 5.85 -33.47 38.84
C LEU A 607 4.48 -33.03 39.40
N LEU A 608 3.43 -33.07 38.57
CA LEU A 608 2.08 -32.62 38.94
C LEU A 608 0.99 -33.25 38.07
N ARG A 609 -0.20 -33.49 38.65
CA ARG A 609 -1.46 -33.68 37.91
C ARG A 609 -2.42 -32.54 38.22
N SER A 610 -2.96 -31.93 37.18
CA SER A 610 -3.95 -30.86 37.27
C SER A 610 -5.34 -31.36 36.85
N GLY A 611 -6.39 -30.84 37.48
CA GLY A 611 -7.76 -30.94 36.95
C GLY A 611 -7.96 -30.04 35.73
N ASP A 612 -7.21 -28.94 35.66
CA ASP A 612 -7.27 -27.87 34.67
C ASP A 612 -6.22 -28.05 33.57
N GLU A 613 -6.40 -27.37 32.44
CA GLU A 613 -5.46 -27.36 31.31
C GLU A 613 -4.15 -26.65 31.69
N ILE A 614 -3.01 -27.31 31.43
CA ILE A 614 -1.65 -26.80 31.65
C ILE A 614 -1.04 -26.43 30.29
N THR A 615 -0.35 -25.29 30.20
CA THR A 615 0.38 -24.85 29.00
C THR A 615 1.68 -24.13 29.38
N ARG A 616 2.60 -23.99 28.42
CA ARG A 616 3.85 -23.19 28.49
C ARG A 616 4.81 -23.54 29.64
N PRO A 617 5.10 -24.83 29.94
CA PRO A 617 6.17 -25.14 30.90
C PRO A 617 7.50 -24.51 30.43
N VAL A 618 8.17 -23.78 31.30
CA VAL A 618 9.52 -23.22 31.11
C VAL A 618 10.39 -23.58 32.32
N THR A 619 11.66 -23.92 32.10
CA THR A 619 12.58 -24.37 33.15
C THR A 619 14.00 -23.83 33.00
N ASP A 620 14.52 -23.26 34.09
CA ASP A 620 15.95 -22.92 34.26
C ASP A 620 16.78 -24.09 34.82
N GLY A 621 16.19 -25.29 34.91
CA GLY A 621 16.80 -26.49 35.49
C GLY A 621 16.69 -26.59 37.01
N LEU A 622 16.22 -25.54 37.70
CA LEU A 622 15.98 -25.48 39.14
C LEU A 622 14.47 -25.38 39.46
N ASN A 623 13.77 -24.62 38.64
CA ASN A 623 12.36 -24.28 38.71
C ASN A 623 11.62 -24.85 37.49
N VAL A 624 10.31 -25.04 37.63
CA VAL A 624 9.40 -25.25 36.51
C VAL A 624 8.23 -24.30 36.67
N VAL A 625 8.10 -23.32 35.78
CA VAL A 625 6.97 -22.38 35.79
C VAL A 625 6.06 -22.66 34.60
N PHE A 626 4.75 -22.59 34.82
CA PHE A 626 3.75 -22.98 33.84
C PHE A 626 2.47 -22.14 33.99
N THR A 627 1.63 -22.19 32.95
CA THR A 627 0.31 -21.56 32.93
C THR A 627 -0.78 -22.61 33.15
N LYS A 628 -1.72 -22.33 34.06
CA LYS A 628 -2.92 -23.14 34.34
C LYS A 628 -4.17 -22.36 33.98
N ARG A 629 -5.08 -22.97 33.21
CA ARG A 629 -6.33 -22.33 32.77
C ARG A 629 -7.47 -22.62 33.75
N VAL A 630 -7.67 -21.72 34.71
CA VAL A 630 -8.62 -21.92 35.83
C VAL A 630 -10.06 -21.62 35.41
N ASP A 631 -10.28 -20.77 34.39
CA ASP A 631 -11.60 -20.54 33.79
C ASP A 631 -11.48 -20.16 32.29
N ARG A 632 -12.60 -20.02 31.60
CA ARG A 632 -12.70 -19.50 30.23
C ARG A 632 -12.13 -18.08 30.17
N ASN A 633 -10.86 -18.00 29.78
CA ASN A 633 -10.04 -16.79 29.62
C ASN A 633 -9.42 -16.25 30.92
N VAL A 634 -9.30 -17.08 31.96
CA VAL A 634 -8.51 -16.77 33.17
C VAL A 634 -7.37 -17.76 33.29
N TYR A 635 -6.14 -17.22 33.27
CA TYR A 635 -4.91 -17.99 33.34
C TYR A 635 -4.12 -17.63 34.60
N GLN A 636 -3.55 -18.63 35.27
CA GLN A 636 -2.73 -18.48 36.46
C GLN A 636 -1.30 -18.95 36.17
N THR A 637 -0.32 -18.12 36.52
CA THR A 637 1.11 -18.46 36.49
C THR A 637 1.50 -19.13 37.80
N LEU A 638 2.07 -20.32 37.72
CA LEU A 638 2.40 -21.17 38.87
C LEU A 638 3.82 -21.70 38.76
N LEU A 639 4.52 -21.74 39.88
CA LEU A 639 5.78 -22.46 40.06
C LEU A 639 5.46 -23.86 40.59
N ALA A 640 5.86 -24.90 39.87
CA ALA A 640 5.91 -26.26 40.39
C ALA A 640 7.18 -26.43 41.25
N THR A 641 6.99 -26.91 42.47
CA THR A 641 8.08 -27.31 43.38
C THR A 641 7.89 -28.78 43.80
N PRO A 642 8.93 -29.46 44.32
CA PRO A 642 8.77 -30.79 44.93
C PRO A 642 7.75 -30.82 46.09
N SER A 643 7.44 -29.66 46.67
CA SER A 643 6.44 -29.44 47.72
C SER A 643 5.02 -29.11 47.20
N GLY A 644 4.83 -28.94 45.89
CA GLY A 644 3.54 -28.61 45.26
C GLY A 644 3.54 -27.34 44.40
N GLU A 645 2.34 -26.92 43.96
CA GLU A 645 2.11 -25.68 43.21
C GLU A 645 2.22 -24.43 44.10
N LEU A 646 2.95 -23.41 43.66
CA LEU A 646 2.97 -22.07 44.26
C LEU A 646 2.43 -21.03 43.25
N PRO A 647 1.29 -20.36 43.51
CA PRO A 647 0.76 -19.33 42.63
C PRO A 647 1.64 -18.07 42.65
N LEU A 648 2.05 -17.61 41.47
CA LEU A 648 2.80 -16.37 41.28
C LEU A 648 1.88 -15.24 40.80
N GLY A 649 1.23 -15.42 39.66
CA GLY A 649 0.45 -14.37 38.98
C GLY A 649 -0.90 -14.86 38.49
N VAL A 650 -1.83 -13.93 38.29
CA VAL A 650 -3.08 -14.17 37.55
C VAL A 650 -3.11 -13.16 36.40
N ALA A 651 -3.41 -13.67 35.20
CA ALA A 651 -3.57 -12.91 33.97
C ALA A 651 -4.99 -13.18 33.42
N PRO A 652 -5.95 -12.25 33.61
CA PRO A 652 -7.31 -12.40 33.09
C PRO A 652 -7.33 -11.94 31.62
N VAL A 653 -6.91 -12.81 30.70
CA VAL A 653 -6.68 -12.44 29.29
C VAL A 653 -7.33 -13.47 28.36
N ALA A 654 -8.23 -13.00 27.49
CA ALA A 654 -8.53 -13.69 26.23
C ALA A 654 -7.35 -13.46 25.27
N GLN A 655 -6.82 -14.53 24.67
CA GLN A 655 -5.60 -14.51 23.84
C GLN A 655 -5.55 -13.28 22.92
N PRO A 656 -4.52 -12.42 23.01
CA PRO A 656 -4.30 -11.36 22.03
C PRO A 656 -4.19 -11.95 20.62
N ALA A 657 -4.73 -11.26 19.62
CA ALA A 657 -4.46 -11.57 18.23
C ALA A 657 -3.00 -11.19 17.95
N GLY A 658 -2.22 -12.12 17.41
CA GLY A 658 -0.75 -12.09 17.50
C GLY A 658 -0.30 -12.94 18.70
N THR A 659 0.19 -14.14 18.41
CA THR A 659 0.65 -15.09 19.42
C THR A 659 1.93 -14.62 20.12
N ASP A 660 2.17 -15.23 21.28
CA ASP A 660 3.48 -15.62 21.80
C ASP A 660 4.01 -14.99 23.10
N THR A 661 3.59 -13.79 23.53
CA THR A 661 4.12 -13.22 24.80
C THR A 661 3.73 -14.05 26.04
N GLY A 662 4.73 -14.47 26.80
CA GLY A 662 4.59 -15.21 28.06
C GLY A 662 4.12 -14.35 29.23
N ALA A 663 3.50 -15.02 30.21
CA ALA A 663 3.18 -14.42 31.50
C ALA A 663 4.36 -14.48 32.50
N TYR A 664 5.50 -15.05 32.09
CA TYR A 664 6.70 -15.26 32.91
C TYR A 664 7.96 -15.47 32.06
N GLN A 665 9.11 -15.20 32.68
CA GLN A 665 10.48 -15.51 32.24
C GLN A 665 11.27 -16.06 33.44
N LEU A 666 12.32 -16.84 33.19
CA LEU A 666 13.19 -17.46 34.19
C LEU A 666 14.65 -17.26 33.83
N HIS A 667 15.50 -17.00 34.83
CA HIS A 667 16.96 -17.07 34.69
C HIS A 667 17.61 -17.26 36.06
N GLY A 668 18.58 -18.17 36.21
CA GLY A 668 19.40 -18.29 37.41
C GLY A 668 18.65 -18.45 38.75
N GLY A 669 17.43 -19.01 38.76
CA GLY A 669 16.57 -19.10 39.95
C GLY A 669 15.65 -17.90 40.18
N TYR A 670 15.80 -16.81 39.42
CA TYR A 670 14.86 -15.70 39.36
C TYR A 670 13.70 -16.01 38.42
N ILE A 671 12.51 -15.52 38.75
CA ILE A 671 11.29 -15.69 37.93
C ILE A 671 10.60 -14.34 37.80
N ALA A 672 10.63 -13.73 36.62
CA ALA A 672 9.77 -12.59 36.31
C ALA A 672 8.38 -13.11 35.92
N PHE A 673 7.30 -12.40 36.28
CA PHE A 673 5.93 -12.78 35.93
C PHE A 673 4.97 -11.59 35.94
N LEU A 674 3.84 -11.74 35.23
CA LEU A 674 2.76 -10.74 35.20
C LEU A 674 1.72 -10.99 36.29
N ARG A 675 1.30 -9.92 36.97
CA ARG A 675 0.24 -9.93 37.99
C ARG A 675 -0.57 -8.64 37.91
N GLY A 676 -1.90 -8.76 37.81
CA GLY A 676 -2.84 -7.63 37.87
C GLY A 676 -4.25 -8.01 37.46
N ALA A 677 -5.09 -7.02 37.18
CA ALA A 677 -6.34 -7.21 36.46
C ALA A 677 -6.12 -6.98 34.94
N TYR A 678 -7.08 -7.37 34.11
CA TYR A 678 -6.96 -7.23 32.65
C TYR A 678 -6.66 -5.78 32.24
N ARG A 679 -5.61 -5.59 31.42
CA ARG A 679 -5.10 -4.28 30.96
C ARG A 679 -4.50 -3.39 32.06
N SER A 680 -4.17 -3.95 33.21
CA SER A 680 -3.42 -3.30 34.30
C SER A 680 -2.27 -4.15 34.85
N GLU A 681 -1.94 -5.25 34.17
CA GLU A 681 -0.91 -6.22 34.55
C GLU A 681 0.44 -5.52 34.76
N GLN A 682 1.09 -5.77 35.90
CA GLN A 682 2.43 -5.29 36.18
C GLN A 682 3.42 -6.45 36.26
N VAL A 683 4.69 -6.16 35.95
CA VAL A 683 5.81 -7.08 36.10
C VAL A 683 6.20 -7.18 37.57
N TRP A 684 6.34 -8.41 38.03
CA TRP A 684 6.86 -8.79 39.33
C TRP A 684 8.04 -9.74 39.15
N LEU A 685 8.93 -9.79 40.12
CA LEU A 685 10.07 -10.71 40.17
C LEU A 685 10.01 -11.51 41.47
N ARG A 686 10.10 -12.84 41.37
CA ARG A 686 10.47 -13.71 42.50
C ARG A 686 11.98 -13.94 42.46
N THR A 687 12.66 -13.70 43.56
CA THR A 687 14.09 -13.99 43.74
C THR A 687 14.33 -15.48 43.99
N PRO A 688 15.57 -16.01 43.87
CA PRO A 688 15.87 -17.40 44.22
C PRO A 688 15.45 -17.78 45.64
N THR A 689 15.60 -16.86 46.60
CA THR A 689 15.19 -17.02 48.01
C THR A 689 13.67 -17.03 48.22
N GLY A 690 12.89 -16.63 47.21
CA GLY A 690 11.42 -16.66 47.21
C GLY A 690 10.73 -15.38 47.67
N GLU A 691 11.49 -14.31 47.94
CA GLU A 691 10.95 -12.96 48.08
C GLU A 691 10.34 -12.51 46.75
N GLN A 692 9.31 -11.65 46.79
CA GLN A 692 8.64 -11.14 45.60
C GLN A 692 8.60 -9.61 45.59
N HIS A 693 9.15 -9.03 44.54
CA HIS A 693 9.20 -7.59 44.30
C HIS A 693 8.29 -7.22 43.14
N GLN A 694 7.56 -6.11 43.26
CA GLN A 694 6.97 -5.47 42.09
C GLN A 694 8.06 -4.68 41.36
N ILE A 695 8.14 -4.82 40.04
CA ILE A 695 9.16 -4.16 39.21
C ILE A 695 8.54 -2.99 38.44
N SER A 696 7.36 -3.17 37.83
CA SER A 696 6.70 -2.10 37.06
C SER A 696 5.56 -1.45 37.85
N PHE A 697 5.41 -0.12 37.73
CA PHE A 697 4.49 0.69 38.55
C PHE A 697 3.61 1.64 37.71
N PHE A 698 3.27 1.24 36.48
CA PHE A 698 2.58 2.08 35.51
C PHE A 698 1.06 2.02 35.64
N ALA A 699 0.36 3.06 35.16
CA ALA A 699 -1.10 3.06 35.07
C ALA A 699 -1.64 2.14 33.96
N ALA A 700 -0.82 1.85 32.94
CA ALA A 700 -1.12 0.91 31.86
C ALA A 700 -0.45 -0.45 32.08
N ALA A 701 -1.00 -1.50 31.46
CA ALA A 701 -0.40 -2.83 31.47
C ALA A 701 1.04 -2.82 30.91
N SER A 702 1.94 -3.41 31.68
CA SER A 702 3.28 -3.78 31.25
C SER A 702 3.27 -5.21 30.67
N ARG A 703 4.24 -5.52 29.82
CA ARG A 703 4.45 -6.86 29.23
C ARG A 703 5.90 -7.26 29.46
N LEU A 704 6.17 -8.56 29.58
CA LEU A 704 7.54 -9.05 29.51
C LEU A 704 8.08 -8.89 28.08
N ASP A 705 9.39 -8.70 27.98
CA ASP A 705 10.11 -8.57 26.72
C ASP A 705 10.42 -9.97 26.15
N ASP A 706 9.37 -10.67 25.71
CA ASP A 706 9.40 -12.09 25.37
C ASP A 706 9.36 -12.32 23.85
N PRO A 707 10.50 -12.65 23.20
CA PRO A 707 10.54 -12.87 21.76
C PRO A 707 9.85 -14.20 21.37
N PRO A 708 9.01 -14.24 20.32
CA PRO A 708 8.24 -15.44 19.94
C PRO A 708 9.06 -16.74 19.74
N GLY A 709 10.34 -16.59 19.39
CA GLY A 709 11.27 -17.71 19.18
C GLY A 709 12.02 -18.22 20.43
N ARG A 710 12.03 -17.48 21.55
CA ARG A 710 12.81 -17.79 22.77
C ARG A 710 12.00 -17.56 24.05
N LEU A 711 10.83 -18.18 24.09
CA LEU A 711 9.84 -17.99 25.15
C LEU A 711 10.43 -18.26 26.55
N GLY A 712 10.44 -17.22 27.39
CA GLY A 712 10.66 -17.36 28.83
C GLY A 712 12.10 -17.45 29.32
N HIS A 713 13.13 -17.29 28.48
CA HIS A 713 14.55 -17.36 28.88
C HIS A 713 15.33 -16.07 28.67
N ASP A 714 15.13 -15.37 27.54
CA ASP A 714 15.70 -14.03 27.36
C ASP A 714 14.80 -13.01 28.08
N GLY A 715 15.35 -12.20 29.00
CA GLY A 715 14.60 -11.12 29.69
C GLY A 715 14.98 -10.81 31.14
N ILE A 716 15.86 -11.60 31.78
CA ILE A 716 16.34 -11.39 33.17
C ILE A 716 17.88 -11.46 33.22
N SER A 717 18.55 -10.62 34.02
CA SER A 717 20.01 -10.66 34.22
C SER A 717 20.45 -11.57 35.39
N ASP A 718 21.73 -11.93 35.45
CA ASP A 718 22.31 -12.73 36.56
C ASP A 718 22.10 -12.09 37.95
N ALA A 719 21.89 -10.77 38.00
CA ALA A 719 21.61 -10.02 39.23
C ALA A 719 20.11 -9.95 39.58
N GLY A 720 19.22 -10.39 38.69
CA GLY A 720 17.77 -10.26 38.84
C GLY A 720 17.21 -8.90 38.42
N GLU A 721 17.86 -8.20 37.48
CA GLU A 721 17.19 -7.12 36.76
C GLU A 721 16.29 -7.71 35.68
N VAL A 722 15.19 -7.04 35.34
CA VAL A 722 14.21 -7.51 34.35
C VAL A 722 14.06 -6.46 33.26
N MET A 723 14.20 -6.86 32.00
CA MET A 723 13.83 -6.04 30.85
C MET A 723 12.36 -6.28 30.51
N PHE A 724 11.60 -5.21 30.31
CA PHE A 724 10.17 -5.30 30.04
C PHE A 724 9.67 -4.12 29.20
N LEU A 725 8.42 -4.21 28.74
CA LEU A 725 7.77 -3.20 27.92
C LEU A 725 6.63 -2.53 28.68
N ASN A 726 6.56 -1.19 28.64
CA ASN A 726 5.32 -0.45 28.85
C ASN A 726 5.05 0.31 27.53
N PRO A 727 4.31 -0.29 26.58
CA PRO A 727 4.24 0.19 25.20
C PRO A 727 3.88 1.69 25.08
N PRO A 728 4.61 2.48 24.27
CA PRO A 728 5.53 2.06 23.21
C PRO A 728 7.02 1.96 23.61
N LYS A 729 7.37 1.98 24.90
CA LYS A 729 8.78 2.04 25.37
C LYS A 729 9.22 0.78 26.15
N ARG A 730 10.54 0.52 26.12
CA ARG A 730 11.26 -0.56 26.81
C ARG A 730 11.91 -0.01 28.09
N TYR A 731 11.89 -0.79 29.16
CA TYR A 731 12.38 -0.41 30.49
C TYR A 731 13.21 -1.53 31.13
N LEU A 732 14.26 -1.15 31.84
CA LEU A 732 15.00 -2.02 32.74
C LEU A 732 14.58 -1.69 34.19
N GLY A 733 14.22 -2.71 34.97
CA GLY A 733 13.84 -2.54 36.37
C GLY A 733 14.51 -3.57 37.29
N ALA A 734 14.78 -3.17 38.54
CA ALA A 734 15.44 -3.99 39.54
C ALA A 734 14.72 -3.90 40.90
N PRO A 735 14.81 -4.93 41.77
CA PRO A 735 14.23 -4.91 43.11
C PRO A 735 14.56 -3.65 43.91
N GLY A 736 13.53 -2.95 44.39
CA GLY A 736 13.66 -1.73 45.19
C GLY A 736 14.05 -0.46 44.42
N ALA A 737 14.23 -0.52 43.10
CA ALA A 737 14.52 0.63 42.24
C ALA A 737 13.31 1.02 41.38
N ALA A 738 13.26 2.28 40.93
CA ALA A 738 12.32 2.70 39.90
C ALA A 738 12.83 2.26 38.51
N PRO A 739 11.97 1.75 37.60
CA PRO A 739 12.37 1.40 36.25
C PRO A 739 12.93 2.59 35.46
N ARG A 740 13.97 2.32 34.67
CA ARG A 740 14.59 3.29 33.75
C ARG A 740 14.19 2.96 32.31
N GLU A 741 13.75 3.96 31.55
CA GLU A 741 13.51 3.81 30.11
C GLU A 741 14.84 3.53 29.39
N ILE A 742 14.81 2.58 28.44
CA ILE A 742 16.00 2.10 27.71
C ILE A 742 15.92 2.42 26.22
N SER A 743 14.77 2.18 25.59
CA SER A 743 14.60 2.32 24.13
C SER A 743 13.11 2.35 23.75
N SER A 744 12.81 2.42 22.46
CA SER A 744 11.50 1.99 21.97
C SER A 744 11.26 0.49 22.21
N GLN A 745 10.00 0.07 22.04
CA GLN A 745 9.60 -1.34 22.03
C GLN A 745 10.11 -2.15 20.82
N LEU A 746 10.83 -1.54 19.86
CA LEU A 746 11.31 -2.23 18.67
C LEU A 746 12.45 -3.20 19.00
N GLY A 747 12.49 -4.34 18.31
CA GLY A 747 13.43 -5.41 18.61
C GLY A 747 13.12 -6.18 19.90
N HIS A 748 14.03 -7.05 20.32
CA HIS A 748 13.97 -7.78 21.59
C HIS A 748 15.29 -7.61 22.35
N ALA A 749 15.24 -7.55 23.68
CA ALA A 749 16.46 -7.54 24.48
C ALA A 749 16.90 -8.95 24.89
N ARG A 750 18.17 -9.05 25.26
CA ARG A 750 18.78 -10.27 25.78
C ARG A 750 19.89 -9.94 26.77
N TRP A 751 19.94 -10.69 27.86
CA TRP A 751 21.11 -10.71 28.74
C TRP A 751 22.14 -11.68 28.18
N PHE A 752 23.38 -11.23 27.98
CA PHE A 752 24.45 -12.09 27.46
C PHE A 752 25.82 -11.65 28.01
N GLN A 753 26.56 -12.59 28.59
CA GLN A 753 27.94 -12.39 29.08
C GLN A 753 28.14 -11.12 29.94
N GLY A 754 27.24 -10.88 30.89
CA GLY A 754 27.37 -9.76 31.83
C GLY A 754 26.93 -8.39 31.29
N ALA A 755 26.21 -8.34 30.17
CA ALA A 755 25.65 -7.09 29.63
C ALA A 755 24.29 -7.31 28.95
N TRP A 756 23.51 -6.22 28.89
CA TRP A 756 22.27 -6.15 28.11
C TRP A 756 22.54 -5.79 26.65
N TYR A 757 21.84 -6.49 25.75
CA TYR A 757 21.83 -6.21 24.31
C TYR A 757 20.39 -6.06 23.81
N VAL A 758 20.18 -5.34 22.71
CA VAL A 758 18.92 -5.29 21.95
C VAL A 758 19.20 -5.66 20.50
N VAL A 759 18.48 -6.65 19.99
CA VAL A 759 18.51 -7.07 18.58
C VAL A 759 17.35 -6.39 17.86
N MET A 760 17.64 -5.57 16.85
CA MET A 760 16.63 -4.84 16.08
C MET A 760 16.97 -4.90 14.60
N GLY A 761 16.05 -5.43 13.79
CA GLY A 761 16.26 -5.61 12.35
C GLY A 761 17.57 -6.33 12.05
N ASN A 762 18.45 -5.68 11.30
CA ASN A 762 19.79 -6.17 10.94
C ASN A 762 20.93 -5.68 11.85
N THR A 763 20.64 -5.03 12.99
CA THR A 763 21.64 -4.38 13.86
C THR A 763 21.59 -4.93 15.30
N LEU A 764 22.76 -5.16 15.89
CA LEU A 764 22.95 -5.54 17.28
C LEU A 764 23.39 -4.32 18.10
N PHE A 765 22.59 -3.92 19.08
CA PHE A 765 22.91 -2.86 20.03
C PHE A 765 23.34 -3.44 21.36
N ARG A 766 24.34 -2.83 22.01
CA ARG A 766 24.59 -2.97 23.44
C ARG A 766 23.85 -1.84 24.17
N VAL A 767 23.27 -2.15 25.31
CA VAL A 767 22.61 -1.17 26.19
C VAL A 767 23.63 -0.55 27.15
N ASP A 768 23.56 0.78 27.34
CA ASP A 768 24.11 1.43 28.53
C ASP A 768 23.14 1.20 29.70
N ASP A 769 23.36 0.09 30.41
CA ASP A 769 22.61 -0.28 31.61
C ASP A 769 22.89 0.64 32.83
N GLY A 770 23.88 1.52 32.74
CA GLY A 770 24.35 2.39 33.82
C GLY A 770 25.39 1.74 34.73
N SER A 771 25.76 0.47 34.51
CA SER A 771 26.79 -0.22 35.27
C SER A 771 28.19 0.23 34.79
N SER A 772 28.70 1.27 35.45
CA SER A 772 29.98 1.92 35.08
C SER A 772 31.22 1.08 35.44
N GLY A 773 31.43 -0.02 34.71
CA GLY A 773 32.76 -0.58 34.45
C GLY A 773 33.47 -1.27 35.61
N THR A 774 32.75 -1.93 36.53
CA THR A 774 33.35 -2.69 37.65
C THR A 774 33.30 -4.22 37.48
N GLY A 775 33.34 -4.71 36.23
CA GLY A 775 33.64 -6.11 35.93
C GLY A 775 35.15 -6.37 36.05
N GLY A 776 35.62 -6.68 37.27
CA GLY A 776 37.04 -6.74 37.58
C GLY A 776 37.66 -8.13 37.54
N GLU A 777 38.39 -8.45 36.47
CA GLU A 777 39.51 -9.40 36.51
C GLU A 777 40.81 -8.71 36.05
N GLY A 778 41.93 -9.06 36.69
CA GLY A 778 43.18 -8.29 36.60
C GLY A 778 44.25 -8.92 35.71
N GLY A 779 44.78 -8.15 34.75
CA GLY A 779 45.95 -8.53 33.93
C GLY A 779 46.78 -7.30 33.54
N SER A 780 48.07 -7.29 33.90
CA SER A 780 49.01 -6.20 33.62
C SER A 780 49.36 -6.03 32.13
N GLY A 781 49.60 -4.83 31.59
CA GLY A 781 49.51 -3.49 32.21
C GLY A 781 50.42 -2.45 31.54
N GLY A 782 50.09 -1.17 31.72
CA GLY A 782 50.85 -0.01 31.19
C GLY A 782 50.53 0.35 29.72
N GLY A 783 50.52 1.62 29.31
CA GLY A 783 50.68 2.85 30.10
C GLY A 783 50.82 4.10 29.22
N ALA A 784 50.55 5.27 29.80
CA ALA A 784 50.48 6.60 29.16
C ALA A 784 49.34 6.78 28.13
N GLY A 785 48.75 7.98 28.11
CA GLY A 785 47.72 8.39 27.15
C GLY A 785 48.22 9.48 26.21
N GLY A 786 47.55 9.65 25.07
CA GLY A 786 47.87 10.69 24.09
C GLY A 786 46.75 10.87 23.07
N THR A 787 46.45 12.12 22.73
CA THR A 787 45.41 12.50 21.77
C THR A 787 45.83 12.24 20.32
N GLY A 788 44.97 11.57 19.55
CA GLY A 788 45.00 11.49 18.08
C GLY A 788 43.73 10.76 17.61
N SER A 789 42.81 11.39 16.88
CA SER A 789 42.94 11.91 15.52
C SER A 789 43.19 10.79 14.50
N PHE A 790 42.15 10.40 13.77
CA PHE A 790 42.29 9.56 12.58
C PHE A 790 43.10 10.30 11.52
N THR A 791 44.21 9.70 11.09
CA THR A 791 44.80 9.92 9.77
C THR A 791 45.16 8.54 9.22
N ASP A 792 44.47 8.14 8.16
CA ASP A 792 44.87 7.03 7.30
C ASP A 792 46.17 7.41 6.56
N ASP A 793 47.05 6.44 6.30
CA ASP A 793 48.22 6.67 5.45
C ASP A 793 48.77 5.38 4.81
N GLY A 794 48.31 5.11 3.58
CA GLY A 794 49.22 4.96 2.44
C GLY A 794 49.91 3.61 2.22
N GLY A 795 49.38 2.81 1.28
CA GLY A 795 49.87 1.45 0.99
C GLY A 795 50.38 1.12 -0.43
N MET A 796 50.33 2.01 -1.43
CA MET A 796 50.88 1.73 -2.78
C MET A 796 51.54 2.92 -3.50
N THR A 797 52.85 2.81 -3.69
CA THR A 797 53.65 3.25 -4.85
C THR A 797 53.32 4.57 -5.57
N SER A 798 53.98 5.64 -5.13
CA SER A 798 54.82 6.54 -5.96
C SER A 798 54.32 7.07 -7.33
N PHE A 799 54.15 8.39 -7.41
CA PHE A 799 54.83 9.24 -8.40
C PHE A 799 55.18 10.60 -7.76
N ALA A 800 56.05 11.40 -8.38
CA ALA A 800 56.66 12.57 -7.74
C ALA A 800 56.57 13.85 -8.56
N GLY A 801 56.50 15.01 -7.87
CA GLY A 801 56.91 16.31 -8.40
C GLY A 801 55.97 17.48 -8.12
N ASN A 802 56.41 18.38 -7.23
CA ASN A 802 56.00 19.80 -7.09
C ASN A 802 54.51 20.06 -6.71
N GLY A 803 54.17 21.16 -6.03
CA GLY A 803 55.00 22.22 -5.46
C GLY A 803 54.16 23.45 -5.08
N ASP A 804 54.74 24.31 -4.24
CA ASP A 804 54.21 25.60 -3.77
C ASP A 804 52.93 25.61 -2.91
N ALA A 805 52.80 26.67 -2.11
CA ALA A 805 51.80 26.81 -1.07
C ALA A 805 51.35 28.26 -0.92
N VAL A 806 50.08 28.46 -0.57
CA VAL A 806 49.55 29.75 -0.09
C VAL A 806 48.75 29.51 1.20
N ARG A 807 49.02 30.32 2.21
CA ARG A 807 48.28 30.41 3.48
C ARG A 807 47.51 31.74 3.54
N VAL A 808 46.71 31.90 4.59
CA VAL A 808 46.03 33.14 5.04
C VAL A 808 44.72 33.41 4.28
N GLY A 809 43.61 33.72 4.96
CA GLY A 809 43.43 33.75 6.41
C GLY A 809 42.02 34.15 6.86
N SER A 810 41.69 33.81 8.11
CA SER A 810 40.41 34.11 8.75
C SER A 810 40.29 35.56 9.23
N PHE A 811 39.08 36.14 9.18
CA PHE A 811 38.64 37.17 10.13
C PHE A 811 37.14 37.05 10.39
N ALA A 812 36.71 37.49 11.58
CA ALA A 812 35.33 37.55 12.02
C ALA A 812 35.12 38.79 12.91
N GLY A 813 33.89 39.33 13.00
CA GLY A 813 33.55 40.31 14.04
C GLY A 813 32.39 41.29 13.78
N ALA A 814 31.35 41.16 14.61
CA ALA A 814 30.58 42.26 15.24
C ALA A 814 29.80 43.31 14.40
N SER A 815 28.48 43.05 14.29
CA SER A 815 27.35 43.93 14.71
C SER A 815 27.54 45.45 14.99
N SER A 816 26.60 46.28 14.51
CA SER A 816 25.66 47.06 15.38
C SER A 816 24.52 47.79 14.61
N THR A 817 23.29 47.68 15.12
CA THR A 817 22.18 48.68 15.25
C THR A 817 22.33 50.10 14.61
N GLU A 818 21.30 50.81 14.12
CA GLU A 818 19.81 50.70 14.07
C GLU A 818 19.27 51.29 12.72
N THR A 819 18.01 51.70 12.40
CA THR A 819 16.58 51.65 12.90
C THR A 819 15.67 51.82 11.63
N GLY A 820 14.33 51.77 11.59
CA GLY A 820 13.29 51.53 12.61
C GLY A 820 11.84 51.71 12.06
N GLY A 821 10.86 51.09 12.73
CA GLY A 821 9.41 51.17 12.42
C GLY A 821 8.93 50.12 11.39
N GLY A 822 7.76 49.47 11.52
CA GLY A 822 6.71 49.50 12.57
C GLY A 822 5.35 49.11 11.94
N ALA A 823 4.41 48.41 12.60
CA ALA A 823 4.39 47.85 13.95
C ALA A 823 3.29 46.76 14.09
N ARG A 824 3.50 45.78 15.01
CA ARG A 824 2.56 45.25 16.05
C ARG A 824 1.13 44.78 15.66
N ILE A 825 0.44 43.85 16.35
CA ILE A 825 0.61 42.86 17.46
C ILE A 825 -0.61 41.91 17.28
N ASP A 826 -0.58 40.57 17.31
CA ASP A 826 -0.07 39.58 18.29
C ASP A 826 -1.03 39.32 19.50
N VAL A 827 -0.97 38.10 20.08
CA VAL A 827 -1.74 37.53 21.23
C VAL A 827 -3.29 37.46 21.10
N SER A 828 -4.04 36.57 21.80
CA SER A 828 -3.74 35.57 22.85
C SER A 828 -4.77 34.42 22.92
N SER A 829 -4.35 33.27 23.48
CA SER A 829 -5.22 32.16 23.91
C SER A 829 -5.73 32.29 25.36
N THR A 830 -7.00 31.95 25.63
CA THR A 830 -7.56 31.66 26.98
C THR A 830 -8.81 30.78 26.88
N GLY A 831 -9.25 30.14 27.97
CA GLY A 831 -10.51 29.37 28.03
C GLY A 831 -11.01 29.08 29.45
N ILE A 832 -12.00 28.17 29.53
CA ILE A 832 -12.66 27.61 30.75
C ILE A 832 -13.75 28.49 31.39
N GLY A 833 -14.95 27.89 31.58
CA GLY A 833 -16.02 28.31 32.49
C GLY A 833 -17.26 28.94 31.82
N GLY A 834 -18.51 28.57 32.16
CA GLY A 834 -18.97 27.47 33.02
C GLY A 834 -20.41 27.64 33.54
N ALA A 835 -21.23 26.57 33.48
CA ALA A 835 -22.62 26.46 33.98
C ALA A 835 -23.69 27.41 33.34
N GLY A 836 -24.98 27.05 33.30
CA GLY A 836 -25.64 25.78 33.63
C GLY A 836 -27.19 25.89 33.69
N SER A 837 -27.88 24.74 33.66
CA SER A 837 -29.36 24.56 33.69
C SER A 837 -30.16 25.09 32.47
N GLY A 838 -31.29 24.48 32.06
CA GLY A 838 -31.81 23.15 32.43
C GLY A 838 -33.27 22.88 32.02
N VAL A 839 -33.61 21.58 31.92
CA VAL A 839 -34.95 20.98 32.15
C VAL A 839 -36.11 21.28 31.17
N SER A 840 -36.28 20.39 30.16
CA SER A 840 -37.57 19.91 29.60
C SER A 840 -38.49 20.93 28.86
N THR A 841 -39.58 20.58 28.16
CA THR A 841 -40.34 19.32 27.95
C THR A 841 -40.70 19.09 26.47
N SER A 842 -41.30 17.94 26.18
CA SER A 842 -41.73 17.48 24.85
C SER A 842 -43.11 17.98 24.37
N ALA A 843 -43.25 18.05 23.04
CA ALA A 843 -44.40 17.55 22.23
C ALA A 843 -45.56 18.47 21.75
N THR A 844 -45.83 18.32 20.44
CA THR A 844 -47.12 18.21 19.72
C THR A 844 -48.03 19.43 19.40
N VAL A 845 -48.07 19.75 18.08
CA VAL A 845 -49.25 19.79 17.17
C VAL A 845 -50.26 20.96 17.21
N GLY A 846 -50.58 21.48 16.02
CA GLY A 846 -51.77 22.29 15.70
C GLY A 846 -51.43 23.69 15.12
N SER A 847 -51.61 24.11 13.85
CA SER A 847 -52.40 23.72 12.65
C SER A 847 -53.67 24.57 12.34
N SER A 848 -53.49 25.75 11.72
CA SER A 848 -54.46 26.50 10.87
C SER A 848 -53.83 27.85 10.42
N GLU A 849 -54.21 28.55 9.34
CA GLU A 849 -54.95 28.20 8.10
C GLU A 849 -54.58 29.19 6.96
N ARG A 850 -55.05 28.95 5.73
CA ARG A 850 -54.89 29.85 4.56
C ARG A 850 -56.14 30.75 4.36
N PRO A 851 -56.02 31.81 3.54
CA PRO A 851 -56.76 31.82 2.27
C PRO A 851 -55.80 32.04 1.08
N VAL A 852 -55.81 31.26 -0.02
CA VAL A 852 -56.87 30.79 -0.95
C VAL A 852 -57.14 31.79 -2.08
N GLY A 853 -56.88 31.33 -3.31
CA GLY A 853 -57.15 31.97 -4.59
C GLY A 853 -56.91 30.95 -5.71
N GLU A 854 -57.99 30.50 -6.36
CA GLU A 854 -58.06 29.39 -7.33
C GLU A 854 -58.57 29.90 -8.71
N PRO A 855 -58.78 29.04 -9.73
CA PRO A 855 -57.85 28.12 -10.41
C PRO A 855 -57.83 28.43 -11.94
N PRO A 856 -57.40 27.56 -12.88
CA PRO A 856 -58.11 26.32 -13.25
C PRO A 856 -57.20 25.07 -13.40
N MET A 857 -57.83 23.91 -13.65
CA MET A 857 -57.18 22.63 -14.00
C MET A 857 -56.88 22.58 -15.53
N SER A 858 -56.24 21.57 -16.13
CA SER A 858 -55.84 20.22 -15.68
C SER A 858 -54.63 19.69 -16.47
N GLY A 859 -54.00 18.60 -15.99
CA GLY A 859 -52.87 17.94 -16.67
C GLY A 859 -52.38 16.68 -15.93
N GLY A 860 -53.29 15.79 -15.52
CA GLY A 860 -52.96 14.65 -14.67
C GLY A 860 -52.40 13.44 -15.43
N CYS A 861 -51.25 12.92 -15.01
CA CYS A 861 -50.71 11.66 -15.51
C CYS A 861 -51.49 10.47 -14.92
N ALA A 862 -51.88 9.53 -15.78
CA ALA A 862 -52.46 8.25 -15.35
C ALA A 862 -51.36 7.17 -15.27
N VAL A 863 -51.25 6.51 -14.11
CA VAL A 863 -50.33 5.38 -13.94
C VAL A 863 -50.89 4.15 -14.65
N ALA A 864 -50.35 3.84 -15.84
CA ALA A 864 -50.70 2.66 -16.62
C ALA A 864 -49.82 1.47 -16.21
N ALA A 865 -50.14 0.84 -15.08
CA ALA A 865 -49.44 -0.38 -14.65
C ALA A 865 -49.88 -1.60 -15.49
N ARG A 866 -48.92 -2.23 -16.19
CA ARG A 866 -49.03 -3.60 -16.68
C ARG A 866 -47.68 -4.23 -17.02
#